data_AF-A0ABD0UD81-F1
#
_entry.id   AF-A0ABD0UD81-F1
#
_cell.length_a   1.000
_cell.length_b   1.000
_cell.length_c   1.000
_cell.angle_alpha   90.00
_cell.angle_beta   90.00
_cell.angle_gamma   90.00
#
_symmetry.space_group_name_H-M   'P 1'
#
loop_
_entity.id
_entity.type
_entity.pdbx_description
1 polymer ?
#
loop_
_entity_poly.entity_id
_entity_poly.type
_entity_poly.pdbx_seq_one_letter_code
_entity_poly.pdbx_strand_id
1 'polypeptide(L)'
;MAARFQPLTLYLSYPSSNHTSMFQTPFSFPCIKRGPALRSSKKSIKCTTLRCSKRTGKRRYPSEKKKLERMNKTLTQTEIKVKEEGFWRFSKLAIPVHKDPGKDFLGVSLPLLESISKALEFPVASMLPMEAFTVVRKSFDARKLLKEPQFVYTVDMDVKKLLNLEPRAWDFISRLEPKLGSIEYMPSRKVLADLISILHNLVDNQHGTKQEEARDGIHNKSFNRSLFSKRPKVAVVGSGPSGLFASLVLSELGADVTLIERGQAVEQRGHDIGALVVRRALQPESNFCFGEGGAGTWSDGKLVTRIGRNSDSVLTVMKTLVHFGAPPEILLDGKPHLGTDRLIGILRNFRQHLVQLGVDIKFGTRLDDLIVENKQIIGIKVSKTRAESGSNSQSLSYDAVVLAVGHSARDVYQMLLQHNVDMVPKDFAVGLRIEHPQELINKIQYSSLAAEVQLGRGKVPVADYKVVKYVNEGDEIVNSCLEDRSRSCYSFCMCPGGQVVLTSTNSSELCINGMSFSRRSSRWANAAIVVTVSMNDFAPFSGHGPLCGVEFQRHYERKAAMFGGGNFVVPAQTVTDFLDNKLSVTSLPQSSYRLGVRPSNLHELLPTHITKALQNSIAVFDKELPGYICKDALLHGVETRTSSPIRILRNTDTYESTSVIGLYPVGEGAGHAGGIISAAVDGIYCGFALAKNLNLFEGEIESILGKAQKNTGFVKY
;
A
#
# COMPACT_ATOMS: atom_id res chain seq x y z
N MET A 1 23.01 42.23 -13.74
CA MET A 1 24.06 42.49 -12.72
C MET A 1 24.25 41.24 -11.89
N ALA A 2 25.37 40.57 -12.07
CA ALA A 2 25.77 39.39 -11.31
C ALA A 2 26.45 39.82 -10.01
N ALA A 3 26.11 39.17 -8.89
CA ALA A 3 26.93 39.20 -7.68
C ALA A 3 27.03 37.78 -7.13
N ARG A 4 28.23 37.21 -7.29
CA ARG A 4 28.71 35.99 -6.64
C ARG A 4 29.09 36.32 -5.20
N PHE A 5 28.78 35.43 -4.25
CA PHE A 5 29.54 35.34 -3.01
C PHE A 5 29.81 33.87 -2.66
N GLN A 6 31.09 33.61 -2.37
CA GLN A 6 31.70 32.33 -2.04
C GLN A 6 31.48 31.92 -0.56
N PRO A 7 31.71 30.64 -0.21
CA PRO A 7 31.31 30.06 1.08
C PRO A 7 32.35 30.23 2.19
N LEU A 8 31.88 30.39 3.43
CA LEU A 8 32.69 30.38 4.64
C LEU A 8 33.09 28.96 5.05
N THR A 9 34.39 28.77 5.23
CA THR A 9 35.05 27.60 5.84
C THR A 9 35.11 27.79 7.35
N LEU A 10 34.57 26.85 8.15
CA LEU A 10 34.64 26.86 9.61
C LEU A 10 35.77 25.93 10.08
N TYR A 11 36.77 26.52 10.74
CA TYR A 11 37.87 25.85 11.42
C TYR A 11 37.39 25.16 12.71
N LEU A 12 37.80 23.91 12.90
CA LEU A 12 37.69 23.13 14.14
C LEU A 12 38.89 23.43 15.04
N SER A 13 38.63 23.81 16.29
CA SER A 13 39.64 23.93 17.35
C SER A 13 39.24 23.06 18.54
N TYR A 14 40.04 22.04 18.82
CA TYR A 14 40.06 21.27 20.07
C TYR A 14 40.81 22.06 21.16
N PRO A 15 40.46 21.85 22.44
CA PRO A 15 41.47 21.86 23.49
C PRO A 15 41.49 20.53 24.26
N SER A 16 42.70 20.01 24.40
CA SER A 16 43.13 18.99 25.36
C SER A 16 43.64 19.68 26.63
N SER A 17 43.36 19.11 27.81
CA SER A 17 44.37 18.91 28.87
C SER A 17 43.77 18.23 30.12
N ASN A 18 44.58 17.33 30.66
CA ASN A 18 44.41 16.47 31.84
C ASN A 18 44.28 17.21 33.18
N HIS A 19 43.68 16.55 34.20
CA HIS A 19 44.24 16.45 35.55
C HIS A 19 43.58 15.34 36.42
N THR A 20 44.39 14.32 36.73
CA THR A 20 44.62 13.58 38.00
C THR A 20 43.52 13.33 39.08
N SER A 21 43.26 12.03 39.27
CA SER A 21 43.18 11.19 40.50
C SER A 21 42.87 11.77 41.90
N MET A 22 41.89 11.16 42.58
CA MET A 22 41.99 10.32 43.80
C MET A 22 40.67 10.39 44.59
N PHE A 23 40.08 9.24 44.92
CA PHE A 23 39.74 8.84 46.30
C PHE A 23 39.02 7.47 46.29
N GLN A 24 39.48 6.62 47.20
CA GLN A 24 39.15 5.22 47.43
C GLN A 24 38.50 5.17 48.84
N THR A 25 37.30 4.61 49.03
CA THR A 25 37.00 3.33 49.75
C THR A 25 35.70 3.49 50.60
N PRO A 26 35.21 2.48 51.36
CA PRO A 26 34.06 1.62 51.02
C PRO A 26 32.97 1.67 52.12
N PHE A 27 31.89 0.87 52.06
CA PHE A 27 31.11 0.31 53.22
C PHE A 27 29.85 -0.41 52.64
N SER A 28 29.83 -1.75 52.53
CA SER A 28 29.41 -2.78 53.51
C SER A 28 27.89 -3.03 53.61
N PHE A 29 27.48 -4.23 53.21
CA PHE A 29 26.17 -4.86 53.47
C PHE A 29 26.01 -5.27 54.94
N PRO A 30 24.77 -5.38 55.45
CA PRO A 30 24.45 -6.28 56.54
C PRO A 30 23.60 -7.49 56.06
N CYS A 31 23.98 -8.65 56.56
CA CYS A 31 23.24 -9.90 56.52
C CYS A 31 22.74 -10.22 57.95
N ILE A 32 21.92 -11.28 58.04
CA ILE A 32 21.58 -12.12 59.21
C ILE A 32 20.30 -11.74 59.98
N LYS A 33 19.25 -12.59 59.88
CA LYS A 33 18.89 -13.62 60.89
C LYS A 33 17.74 -14.53 60.46
N ARG A 34 17.91 -15.83 60.76
CA ARG A 34 16.98 -16.96 60.55
C ARG A 34 16.21 -17.29 61.83
N GLY A 35 14.98 -17.80 61.65
CA GLY A 35 14.31 -18.81 62.49
C GLY A 35 13.08 -18.33 63.27
N PRO A 36 12.11 -19.20 63.66
CA PRO A 36 12.06 -20.67 63.51
C PRO A 36 10.78 -21.21 62.81
N ALA A 37 10.80 -22.51 62.53
CA ALA A 37 9.70 -23.31 61.98
C ALA A 37 8.77 -23.87 63.07
N LEU A 38 7.47 -24.03 62.75
CA LEU A 38 6.56 -24.93 63.47
C LEU A 38 5.44 -25.45 62.54
N ARG A 39 4.94 -26.64 62.88
CA ARG A 39 4.37 -27.68 62.03
C ARG A 39 2.87 -27.56 61.73
N SER A 40 2.51 -28.06 60.54
CA SER A 40 1.34 -28.86 60.14
C SER A 40 -0.08 -28.55 60.68
N SER A 41 -0.99 -28.25 59.74
CA SER A 41 -2.26 -28.98 59.67
C SER A 41 -2.65 -29.20 58.20
N LYS A 42 -2.90 -30.46 57.84
CA LYS A 42 -3.42 -30.88 56.54
C LYS A 42 -4.93 -30.62 56.52
N LYS A 43 -5.39 -29.75 55.61
CA LYS A 43 -6.75 -29.84 55.05
C LYS A 43 -6.66 -29.70 53.54
N SER A 44 -7.15 -30.73 52.86
CA SER A 44 -7.21 -30.88 51.41
C SER A 44 -8.11 -29.82 50.79
N ILE A 45 -7.55 -28.97 49.94
CA ILE A 45 -8.31 -28.18 48.96
C ILE A 45 -7.86 -28.66 47.59
N LYS A 46 -8.82 -29.19 46.83
CA LYS A 46 -8.65 -29.65 45.45
C LYS A 46 -8.10 -28.51 44.60
N CYS A 47 -6.87 -28.66 44.15
CA CYS A 47 -6.28 -27.80 43.12
C CYS A 47 -6.88 -28.22 41.77
N THR A 48 -7.92 -27.51 41.33
CA THR A 48 -8.33 -27.51 39.94
C THR A 48 -7.22 -26.83 39.15
N THR A 49 -6.42 -27.65 38.47
CA THR A 49 -5.43 -27.19 37.51
C THR A 49 -6.18 -26.45 36.40
N LEU A 50 -6.09 -25.11 36.41
CA LEU A 50 -6.41 -24.30 35.25
C LEU A 50 -5.47 -24.72 34.12
N ARG A 51 -5.97 -25.59 33.25
CA ARG A 51 -5.34 -25.94 31.98
C ARG A 51 -5.16 -24.64 31.20
N CYS A 52 -3.92 -24.16 31.08
CA CYS A 52 -3.54 -23.23 30.04
C CYS A 52 -4.11 -23.72 28.70
N SER A 53 -4.99 -22.92 28.11
CA SER A 53 -5.51 -23.15 26.77
C SER A 53 -4.34 -23.07 25.79
N LYS A 54 -3.91 -24.24 25.31
CA LYS A 54 -3.03 -24.34 24.15
C LYS A 54 -3.64 -23.53 23.02
N ARG A 55 -2.87 -22.60 22.44
CA ARG A 55 -3.14 -21.97 21.14
C ARG A 55 -3.53 -23.07 20.14
N THR A 56 -4.81 -23.19 19.81
CA THR A 56 -5.26 -23.98 18.68
C THR A 56 -4.92 -23.18 17.43
N GLY A 57 -3.75 -23.48 16.85
CA GLY A 57 -3.48 -23.13 15.46
C GLY A 57 -4.64 -23.58 14.59
N LYS A 58 -5.01 -22.72 13.64
CA LYS A 58 -6.03 -22.94 12.60
C LYS A 58 -6.15 -24.43 12.25
N ARG A 59 -7.33 -25.02 12.47
CA ARG A 59 -7.67 -26.34 11.92
C ARG A 59 -7.44 -26.27 10.41
N ARG A 60 -6.32 -26.83 9.95
CA ARG A 60 -6.00 -27.04 8.54
C ARG A 60 -7.02 -28.03 7.97
N TYR A 61 -7.54 -27.72 6.79
CA TYR A 61 -8.42 -28.59 6.02
C TYR A 61 -7.79 -30.00 5.85
N PRO A 62 -8.52 -31.09 6.14
CA PRO A 62 -8.03 -32.47 5.98
C PRO A 62 -7.82 -32.92 4.51
N SER A 63 -8.21 -32.10 3.53
CA SER A 63 -8.21 -32.48 2.11
C SER A 63 -6.85 -32.35 1.42
N GLU A 64 -6.02 -31.37 1.81
CA GLU A 64 -4.70 -31.17 1.16
C GLU A 64 -3.62 -32.14 1.64
N LYS A 65 -3.69 -32.58 2.90
CA LYS A 65 -2.80 -33.62 3.44
C LYS A 65 -3.02 -34.96 2.73
N LYS A 66 -4.28 -35.31 2.45
CA LYS A 66 -4.63 -36.48 1.61
C LYS A 66 -4.20 -36.33 0.15
N LYS A 67 -4.12 -35.09 -0.37
CA LYS A 67 -3.61 -34.82 -1.73
C LYS A 67 -2.09 -35.05 -1.81
N LEU A 68 -1.34 -34.64 -0.79
CA LEU A 68 0.09 -34.91 -0.61
C LEU A 68 0.39 -36.39 -0.37
N GLU A 69 -0.41 -37.09 0.43
CA GLU A 69 -0.24 -38.54 0.67
C GLU A 69 -0.49 -39.39 -0.58
N ARG A 70 -1.31 -38.89 -1.53
CA ARG A 70 -1.50 -39.52 -2.85
C ARG A 70 -0.37 -39.24 -3.84
N MET A 71 0.32 -38.10 -3.73
CA MET A 71 1.51 -37.81 -4.56
C MET A 71 2.74 -38.63 -4.10
N ASN A 72 2.83 -38.97 -2.80
CA ASN A 72 3.97 -39.71 -2.25
C ASN A 72 3.98 -41.23 -2.50
N LYS A 73 2.91 -41.79 -3.09
CA LYS A 73 2.84 -43.22 -3.44
C LYS A 73 2.76 -43.37 -4.95
N THR A 74 3.91 -43.41 -5.63
CA THR A 74 4.31 -44.31 -6.74
C THR A 74 5.57 -43.74 -7.41
N LEU A 75 6.77 -44.11 -6.94
CA LEU A 75 8.04 -43.68 -7.56
C LEU A 75 8.34 -44.52 -8.81
N THR A 76 8.43 -43.87 -9.97
CA THR A 76 8.83 -44.48 -11.26
C THR A 76 9.96 -43.67 -11.91
N GLN A 77 10.72 -44.26 -12.83
CA GLN A 77 11.83 -43.62 -13.57
C GLN A 77 11.45 -42.28 -14.26
N THR A 78 10.17 -42.03 -14.49
CA THR A 78 9.62 -40.79 -15.04
C THR A 78 9.83 -39.58 -14.12
N GLU A 79 9.89 -39.76 -12.78
CA GLU A 79 10.08 -38.65 -11.82
C GLU A 79 11.53 -38.14 -11.74
N ILE A 80 12.52 -38.97 -12.12
CA ILE A 80 13.94 -38.57 -12.14
C ILE A 80 14.18 -37.55 -13.25
N LYS A 81 13.64 -37.79 -14.46
CA LYS A 81 13.68 -36.81 -15.56
C LYS A 81 12.97 -35.50 -15.23
N VAL A 82 11.88 -35.57 -14.44
CA VAL A 82 11.17 -34.37 -14.00
C VAL A 82 12.06 -33.50 -13.11
N LYS A 83 12.86 -34.07 -12.19
CA LYS A 83 13.74 -33.25 -11.33
C LYS A 83 14.96 -32.67 -12.05
N GLU A 84 15.34 -33.21 -13.20
CA GLU A 84 16.48 -32.76 -14.04
C GLU A 84 16.12 -31.59 -14.96
N GLU A 85 14.82 -31.31 -15.10
CA GLU A 85 14.29 -30.21 -15.88
C GLU A 85 13.48 -29.26 -14.98
N GLY A 86 13.54 -27.95 -15.22
CA GLY A 86 12.78 -26.95 -14.46
C GLY A 86 13.58 -26.23 -13.37
N PHE A 87 12.86 -25.77 -12.34
CA PHE A 87 13.36 -24.82 -11.35
C PHE A 87 13.07 -25.27 -9.92
N TRP A 88 13.99 -24.96 -9.01
CA TRP A 88 13.75 -25.09 -7.56
C TRP A 88 13.78 -23.73 -6.89
N ARG A 89 12.74 -23.41 -6.13
CA ARG A 89 12.65 -22.19 -5.34
C ARG A 89 13.05 -22.44 -3.90
N PHE A 90 14.11 -21.77 -3.47
CA PHE A 90 14.56 -21.72 -2.08
C PHE A 90 14.05 -20.45 -1.43
N SER A 91 13.34 -20.58 -0.31
CA SER A 91 12.77 -19.47 0.46
C SER A 91 13.29 -19.47 1.89
N LYS A 92 13.27 -18.29 2.51
CA LYS A 92 13.75 -18.07 3.90
C LYS A 92 15.26 -18.30 4.05
N LEU A 93 16.03 -18.09 2.98
CA LEU A 93 17.49 -18.08 3.04
C LEU A 93 17.93 -16.81 3.77
N ALA A 94 18.47 -16.96 4.98
CA ALA A 94 18.71 -15.83 5.86
C ALA A 94 20.21 -15.54 6.00
N ILE A 95 20.59 -14.29 5.77
CA ILE A 95 21.97 -13.81 5.80
C ILE A 95 22.10 -12.71 6.84
N PRO A 96 22.96 -12.87 7.86
CA PRO A 96 23.26 -11.82 8.83
C PRO A 96 23.67 -10.51 8.15
N VAL A 97 23.21 -9.38 8.69
CA VAL A 97 23.43 -8.05 8.06
C VAL A 97 24.90 -7.73 7.88
N HIS A 98 25.78 -8.15 8.79
CA HIS A 98 27.21 -7.89 8.68
C HIS A 98 27.86 -8.64 7.50
N LYS A 99 27.29 -9.77 7.06
CA LYS A 99 27.76 -10.55 5.89
C LYS A 99 27.12 -10.14 4.58
N ASP A 100 25.85 -9.71 4.59
CA ASP A 100 25.15 -9.33 3.36
C ASP A 100 25.81 -8.09 2.70
N PRO A 101 25.78 -7.92 1.37
CA PRO A 101 26.26 -6.70 0.72
C PRO A 101 25.39 -5.46 0.97
N GLY A 102 24.17 -5.61 1.50
CA GLY A 102 23.29 -4.49 1.86
C GLY A 102 22.05 -4.36 0.97
N LYS A 103 21.10 -3.54 1.41
CA LYS A 103 19.75 -3.44 0.82
C LYS A 103 19.72 -3.24 -0.70
N ASP A 104 20.66 -2.47 -1.26
CA ASP A 104 20.67 -2.07 -2.67
C ASP A 104 21.34 -3.12 -3.57
N PHE A 105 22.01 -4.14 -3.01
CA PHE A 105 22.54 -5.26 -3.79
C PHE A 105 21.48 -6.36 -3.95
N LEU A 106 21.18 -6.70 -5.20
CA LEU A 106 20.08 -7.60 -5.56
C LEU A 106 20.53 -8.87 -6.29
N GLY A 107 21.84 -9.02 -6.52
CA GLY A 107 22.42 -10.20 -7.14
C GLY A 107 22.60 -11.36 -6.16
N VAL A 108 23.28 -12.40 -6.63
CA VAL A 108 23.70 -13.54 -5.80
C VAL A 108 25.08 -13.23 -5.21
N SER A 109 25.17 -13.16 -3.89
CA SER A 109 26.42 -12.91 -3.17
C SER A 109 27.03 -14.21 -2.66
N LEU A 110 28.34 -14.21 -2.32
CA LEU A 110 28.98 -15.40 -1.74
C LEU A 110 28.29 -15.88 -0.44
N PRO A 111 27.89 -15.01 0.51
CA PRO A 111 27.11 -15.45 1.67
C PRO A 111 25.73 -16.03 1.31
N LEU A 112 25.13 -15.57 0.20
CA LEU A 112 23.88 -16.17 -0.29
C LEU A 112 24.12 -17.55 -0.88
N LEU A 113 25.18 -17.73 -1.67
CA LEU A 113 25.61 -19.04 -2.15
C LEU A 113 25.89 -20.00 -0.99
N GLU A 114 26.55 -19.55 0.08
CA GLU A 114 26.74 -20.38 1.28
C GLU A 114 25.41 -20.85 1.88
N SER A 115 24.42 -19.98 1.95
CA SER A 115 23.08 -20.35 2.42
C SER A 115 22.36 -21.30 1.47
N ILE A 116 22.53 -21.13 0.15
CA ILE A 116 21.97 -22.01 -0.87
C ILE A 116 22.64 -23.39 -0.80
N SER A 117 23.97 -23.44 -0.73
CA SER A 117 24.78 -24.64 -0.61
C SER A 117 24.35 -25.48 0.59
N LYS A 118 24.11 -24.85 1.74
CA LYS A 118 23.57 -25.52 2.93
C LYS A 118 22.17 -26.08 2.71
N ALA A 119 21.30 -25.36 2.01
CA ALA A 119 19.93 -25.81 1.72
C ALA A 119 19.90 -26.96 0.69
N LEU A 120 20.85 -26.97 -0.24
CA LEU A 120 21.10 -28.04 -1.22
C LEU A 120 21.89 -29.22 -0.66
N GLU A 121 22.49 -29.06 0.52
CA GLU A 121 23.48 -29.99 1.09
C GLU A 121 24.73 -30.17 0.21
N PHE A 122 25.02 -29.17 -0.65
CA PHE A 122 26.20 -29.13 -1.50
C PHE A 122 27.45 -28.73 -0.69
N PRO A 123 28.62 -29.38 -0.87
CA PRO A 123 29.75 -29.28 0.06
C PRO A 123 30.52 -27.97 0.00
N VAL A 124 30.68 -27.36 -1.18
CA VAL A 124 31.53 -26.18 -1.39
C VAL A 124 30.77 -25.09 -2.13
N ALA A 125 30.30 -24.07 -1.39
CA ALA A 125 29.47 -23.01 -1.95
C ALA A 125 30.12 -22.24 -3.12
N SER A 126 31.44 -22.06 -3.11
CA SER A 126 32.17 -21.35 -4.17
C SER A 126 32.23 -22.11 -5.50
N MET A 127 31.87 -23.39 -5.53
CA MET A 127 31.77 -24.18 -6.76
C MET A 127 30.38 -24.09 -7.40
N LEU A 128 29.40 -23.52 -6.70
CA LEU A 128 28.08 -23.27 -7.29
C LEU A 128 28.15 -22.07 -8.24
N PRO A 129 27.79 -22.24 -9.53
CA PRO A 129 27.78 -21.15 -10.50
C PRO A 129 26.65 -20.16 -10.16
N MET A 130 27.00 -18.90 -9.88
CA MET A 130 26.03 -17.86 -9.51
C MET A 130 24.95 -17.66 -10.57
N GLU A 131 25.30 -17.88 -11.84
CA GLU A 131 24.46 -17.69 -13.02
C GLU A 131 23.28 -18.64 -13.06
N ALA A 132 23.35 -19.77 -12.34
CA ALA A 132 22.25 -20.73 -12.22
C ALA A 132 21.18 -20.27 -11.22
N PHE A 133 21.42 -19.19 -10.47
CA PHE A 133 20.53 -18.70 -9.42
C PHE A 133 20.01 -17.31 -9.74
N THR A 134 18.73 -17.07 -9.49
CA THR A 134 18.11 -15.75 -9.63
C THR A 134 17.40 -15.35 -8.34
N VAL A 135 17.74 -14.20 -7.79
CA VAL A 135 16.99 -13.62 -6.66
C VAL A 135 15.59 -13.25 -7.13
N VAL A 136 14.58 -13.74 -6.41
CA VAL A 136 13.16 -13.45 -6.65
C VAL A 136 12.63 -12.47 -5.62
N ARG A 137 13.18 -12.54 -4.40
CA ARG A 137 12.78 -11.65 -3.30
C ARG A 137 13.95 -11.40 -2.38
N LYS A 138 14.08 -10.16 -1.92
CA LYS A 138 14.94 -9.76 -0.81
C LYS A 138 14.12 -8.97 0.21
N SER A 139 14.22 -9.33 1.48
CA SER A 139 13.49 -8.65 2.57
C SER A 139 14.45 -8.41 3.73
N PHE A 140 14.24 -7.33 4.47
CA PHE A 140 14.97 -7.05 5.69
C PHE A 140 14.14 -7.48 6.90
N ASP A 141 14.70 -8.31 7.77
CA ASP A 141 14.06 -8.81 8.97
C ASP A 141 14.89 -8.43 10.20
N ALA A 142 14.36 -7.47 10.96
CA ALA A 142 14.95 -6.99 12.20
C ALA A 142 13.99 -7.15 13.38
N ARG A 143 13.14 -8.17 13.36
CA ARG A 143 12.26 -8.47 14.49
C ARG A 143 13.10 -8.73 15.75
N LYS A 144 12.70 -8.12 16.88
CA LYS A 144 13.38 -8.25 18.19
C LYS A 144 13.53 -9.70 18.70
N LEU A 145 12.73 -10.65 18.18
CA LEU A 145 12.83 -12.08 18.51
C LEU A 145 14.02 -12.79 17.86
N LEU A 146 14.67 -12.17 16.87
CA LEU A 146 15.84 -12.73 16.21
C LEU A 146 17.09 -12.50 17.05
N LYS A 147 18.03 -13.45 16.99
CA LYS A 147 19.35 -13.31 17.62
C LYS A 147 20.14 -12.15 17.03
N GLU A 148 20.02 -11.94 15.72
CA GLU A 148 20.58 -10.80 14.99
C GLU A 148 19.68 -10.43 13.78
N PRO A 149 19.67 -9.15 13.35
CA PRO A 149 19.00 -8.75 12.12
C PRO A 149 19.62 -9.41 10.89
N GLN A 150 18.79 -9.67 9.89
CA GLN A 150 19.20 -10.43 8.69
C GLN A 150 18.44 -9.99 7.44
N PHE A 151 19.07 -10.18 6.28
CA PHE A 151 18.39 -10.17 4.99
C PHE A 151 17.86 -11.57 4.69
N VAL A 152 16.62 -11.64 4.23
CA VAL A 152 15.92 -12.89 3.91
C VAL A 152 15.65 -12.92 2.41
N TYR A 153 16.14 -13.96 1.76
CA TYR A 153 16.05 -14.16 0.32
C TYR A 153 15.08 -15.27 -0.06
N THR A 154 14.50 -15.10 -1.24
CA THR A 154 13.95 -16.18 -2.06
C THR A 154 14.71 -16.21 -3.37
N VAL A 155 15.16 -17.39 -3.77
CA VAL A 155 16.01 -17.61 -4.95
C VAL A 155 15.44 -18.76 -5.77
N ASP A 156 15.40 -18.59 -7.09
CA ASP A 156 15.14 -19.68 -8.04
C ASP A 156 16.46 -20.24 -8.56
N MET A 157 16.59 -21.56 -8.56
CA MET A 157 17.68 -22.32 -9.16
C MET A 157 17.20 -22.94 -10.47
N ASP A 158 17.89 -22.64 -11.57
CA ASP A 158 17.69 -23.29 -12.87
C ASP A 158 18.51 -24.59 -12.91
N VAL A 159 17.82 -25.74 -12.89
CA VAL A 159 18.48 -27.05 -12.79
C VAL A 159 19.34 -27.33 -14.02
N LYS A 160 18.80 -27.06 -15.21
CA LYS A 160 19.51 -27.32 -16.47
C LYS A 160 20.77 -26.48 -16.56
N LYS A 161 20.66 -25.19 -16.22
CA LYS A 161 21.82 -24.30 -16.21
C LYS A 161 22.85 -24.70 -15.15
N LEU A 162 22.41 -25.11 -13.97
CA LEU A 162 23.29 -25.60 -12.91
C LEU A 162 24.06 -26.84 -13.37
N LEU A 163 23.36 -27.86 -13.89
CA LEU A 163 23.97 -29.12 -14.31
C LEU A 163 24.92 -28.97 -15.51
N ASN A 164 24.64 -28.02 -16.42
CA ASN A 164 25.54 -27.72 -17.53
C ASN A 164 26.87 -27.11 -17.05
N LEU A 165 26.84 -26.30 -15.99
CA LEU A 165 28.01 -25.58 -15.47
C LEU A 165 28.74 -26.36 -14.37
N GLU A 166 28.01 -27.13 -13.55
CA GLU A 166 28.54 -27.96 -12.46
C GLU A 166 27.81 -29.31 -12.44
N PRO A 167 28.21 -30.28 -13.28
CA PRO A 167 27.56 -31.58 -13.38
C PRO A 167 27.53 -32.38 -12.07
N ARG A 168 28.48 -32.15 -11.15
CA ARG A 168 28.54 -32.84 -9.86
C ARG A 168 27.39 -32.47 -8.93
N ALA A 169 26.67 -31.38 -9.21
CA ALA A 169 25.47 -31.00 -8.46
C ALA A 169 24.32 -32.02 -8.60
N TRP A 170 24.35 -32.90 -9.60
CA TRP A 170 23.30 -33.89 -9.88
C TRP A 170 22.92 -34.75 -8.67
N ASP A 171 23.91 -35.26 -7.94
CA ASP A 171 23.70 -36.13 -6.78
C ASP A 171 22.93 -35.42 -5.64
N PHE A 172 23.05 -34.10 -5.56
CA PHE A 172 22.34 -33.28 -4.57
C PHE A 172 20.93 -32.92 -5.03
N ILE A 173 20.75 -32.64 -6.33
CA ILE A 173 19.44 -32.32 -6.91
C ILE A 173 18.54 -33.55 -6.92
N SER A 174 19.06 -34.73 -7.23
CA SER A 174 18.29 -35.98 -7.28
C SER A 174 17.68 -36.32 -5.90
N ARG A 175 18.44 -36.06 -4.82
CA ARG A 175 18.01 -36.20 -3.42
C ARG A 175 17.14 -35.05 -2.90
N LEU A 176 17.04 -33.94 -3.62
CA LEU A 176 16.28 -32.79 -3.15
C LEU A 176 14.78 -33.10 -3.13
N GLU A 177 14.14 -32.79 -2.01
CA GLU A 177 12.70 -33.00 -1.80
C GLU A 177 12.00 -31.68 -1.47
N PRO A 178 10.75 -31.47 -1.94
CA PRO A 178 9.97 -30.29 -1.58
C PRO A 178 9.74 -30.20 -0.07
N LYS A 179 10.06 -29.05 0.51
CA LYS A 179 9.84 -28.72 1.92
C LYS A 179 8.89 -27.53 1.99
N LEU A 180 7.69 -27.74 2.54
CA LEU A 180 6.60 -26.76 2.52
C LEU A 180 7.05 -25.37 3.00
N GLY A 181 6.99 -24.38 2.11
CA GLY A 181 7.31 -22.98 2.41
C GLY A 181 8.81 -22.70 2.64
N SER A 182 9.70 -23.59 2.19
CA SER A 182 11.16 -23.36 2.15
C SER A 182 11.81 -23.86 0.87
N ILE A 183 11.39 -25.01 0.32
CA ILE A 183 11.92 -25.57 -0.93
C ILE A 183 10.75 -26.07 -1.77
N GLU A 184 10.58 -25.52 -2.96
CA GLU A 184 9.47 -25.84 -3.86
C GLU A 184 10.00 -26.15 -5.25
N TYR A 185 9.58 -27.27 -5.82
CA TYR A 185 9.88 -27.60 -7.22
C TYR A 185 8.84 -26.96 -8.14
N MET A 186 9.32 -26.41 -9.25
CA MET A 186 8.52 -25.74 -10.27
C MET A 186 8.93 -26.31 -11.65
N PRO A 187 8.03 -27.02 -12.36
CA PRO A 187 8.36 -27.64 -13.64
C PRO A 187 8.75 -26.62 -14.72
N SER A 188 8.25 -25.39 -14.60
CA SER A 188 8.67 -24.28 -15.44
C SER A 188 8.70 -22.97 -14.64
N ARG A 189 9.55 -22.04 -15.08
CA ARG A 189 9.52 -20.68 -14.57
C ARG A 189 8.42 -19.94 -15.31
N LYS A 190 7.33 -19.60 -14.62
CA LYS A 190 6.31 -18.72 -15.18
C LYS A 190 6.90 -17.32 -15.38
N VAL A 191 7.30 -17.00 -16.61
CA VAL A 191 7.74 -15.65 -16.99
C VAL A 191 6.49 -14.84 -17.31
N LEU A 192 5.89 -14.26 -16.27
CA LEU A 192 4.76 -13.35 -16.46
C LEU A 192 5.23 -12.08 -17.17
N ALA A 193 4.56 -11.61 -18.21
CA ALA A 193 4.94 -10.35 -18.86
C ALA A 193 4.28 -9.13 -18.18
N ASP A 194 4.66 -7.92 -18.61
CA ASP A 194 3.87 -6.72 -18.28
C ASP A 194 2.50 -6.75 -19.01
N LEU A 195 1.60 -5.85 -18.63
CA LEU A 195 0.23 -5.85 -19.14
C LEU A 195 0.17 -5.59 -20.65
N ILE A 196 1.03 -4.72 -21.17
CA ILE A 196 1.08 -4.37 -22.60
C ILE A 196 1.45 -5.61 -23.41
N SER A 197 2.49 -6.32 -22.99
CA SER A 197 2.94 -7.56 -23.61
C SER A 197 1.85 -8.64 -23.55
N ILE A 198 1.10 -8.73 -22.45
CA ILE A 198 -0.05 -9.65 -22.34
C ILE A 198 -1.14 -9.27 -23.36
N LEU A 199 -1.49 -7.98 -23.45
CA LEU A 199 -2.53 -7.49 -24.35
C LEU A 199 -2.16 -7.68 -25.82
N HIS A 200 -0.93 -7.36 -26.23
CA HIS A 200 -0.46 -7.62 -27.58
C HIS A 200 -0.57 -9.09 -27.97
N ASN A 201 -0.13 -10.01 -27.10
CA ASN A 201 -0.26 -11.45 -27.36
C ASN A 201 -1.72 -11.90 -27.50
N LEU A 202 -2.65 -11.29 -26.76
CA LEU A 202 -4.08 -11.60 -26.87
C LEU A 202 -4.66 -11.10 -28.19
N VAL A 203 -4.32 -9.87 -28.58
CA VAL A 203 -4.75 -9.26 -29.84
C VAL A 203 -4.20 -10.06 -31.03
N ASP A 204 -2.92 -10.43 -31.00
CA ASP A 204 -2.28 -11.24 -32.05
C ASP A 204 -2.91 -12.64 -32.16
N ASN A 205 -3.18 -13.30 -31.03
CA ASN A 205 -3.82 -14.62 -31.04
C ASN A 205 -5.25 -14.58 -31.59
N GLN A 206 -6.04 -13.55 -31.24
CA GLN A 206 -7.38 -13.34 -31.82
C GLN A 206 -7.33 -13.10 -33.33
N HIS A 207 -6.25 -12.48 -33.84
CA HIS A 207 -6.04 -12.32 -35.27
C HIS A 207 -5.59 -13.63 -35.97
N GLY A 208 -4.79 -14.46 -35.29
CA GLY A 208 -4.31 -15.75 -35.82
C GLY A 208 -5.40 -16.81 -35.95
N THR A 209 -6.28 -16.96 -34.94
CA THR A 209 -7.36 -17.98 -34.97
C THR A 209 -8.40 -17.70 -36.06
N LYS A 210 -8.70 -16.43 -36.32
CA LYS A 210 -9.64 -16.02 -37.39
C LYS A 210 -9.07 -16.14 -38.80
N GLN A 211 -7.74 -16.25 -38.96
CA GLN A 211 -7.12 -16.54 -40.26
C GLN A 211 -7.11 -18.04 -40.62
N GLU A 212 -7.17 -18.94 -39.64
CA GLU A 212 -7.25 -20.39 -39.90
C GLU A 212 -8.67 -20.82 -40.28
N GLU A 213 -9.71 -20.20 -39.73
CA GLU A 213 -11.11 -20.43 -40.14
C GLU A 213 -11.44 -19.84 -41.54
N ALA A 214 -10.58 -18.98 -42.09
CA ALA A 214 -10.73 -18.38 -43.42
C ALA A 214 -10.03 -19.17 -44.55
N ARG A 215 -9.44 -20.34 -44.27
CA ARG A 215 -8.67 -21.11 -45.27
C ARG A 215 -9.51 -21.97 -46.23
N ASP A 216 -10.85 -21.97 -46.12
CA ASP A 216 -11.76 -22.64 -47.06
C ASP A 216 -12.48 -21.68 -48.03
N GLY A 217 -11.94 -20.49 -48.27
CA GLY A 217 -12.48 -19.57 -49.28
C GLY A 217 -11.45 -18.59 -49.81
N ILE A 218 -11.04 -18.79 -51.06
CA ILE A 218 -10.15 -17.86 -51.79
C ILE A 218 -10.85 -16.51 -51.93
N HIS A 219 -10.43 -15.51 -51.16
CA HIS A 219 -10.33 -14.13 -51.64
C HIS A 219 -9.36 -13.29 -50.80
N ASN A 220 -8.36 -12.76 -51.49
CA ASN A 220 -7.44 -11.73 -51.03
C ASN A 220 -8.23 -10.48 -50.57
N LYS A 221 -8.33 -10.25 -49.26
CA LYS A 221 -8.64 -8.94 -48.69
C LYS A 221 -7.69 -8.65 -47.53
N SER A 222 -6.84 -7.65 -47.74
CA SER A 222 -6.19 -6.91 -46.67
C SER A 222 -7.27 -6.39 -45.72
N PHE A 223 -7.43 -7.04 -44.56
CA PHE A 223 -8.34 -6.58 -43.52
C PHE A 223 -7.61 -5.58 -42.63
N ASN A 224 -7.78 -4.30 -42.98
CA ASN A 224 -7.62 -3.18 -42.07
C ASN A 224 -8.43 -3.39 -40.78
N ARG A 225 -7.99 -2.74 -39.70
CA ARG A 225 -8.53 -2.57 -38.33
C ARG A 225 -10.02 -2.10 -38.23
N SER A 226 -10.91 -2.59 -39.12
CA SER A 226 -12.11 -1.91 -39.62
C SER A 226 -13.36 -2.82 -39.73
N LEU A 227 -13.55 -3.79 -38.83
CA LEU A 227 -14.77 -4.62 -38.81
C LEU A 227 -15.84 -4.18 -37.79
N PHE A 228 -15.60 -3.08 -37.04
CA PHE A 228 -16.66 -2.36 -36.34
C PHE A 228 -16.97 -1.07 -37.13
N SER A 229 -18.22 -0.87 -37.57
CA SER A 229 -18.63 0.34 -38.28
C SER A 229 -18.48 1.61 -37.43
N LYS A 230 -18.33 1.47 -36.10
CA LYS A 230 -17.94 2.51 -35.15
C LYS A 230 -17.33 1.86 -33.89
N ARG A 231 -16.19 2.35 -33.40
CA ARG A 231 -15.60 1.85 -32.13
C ARG A 231 -16.50 2.26 -30.95
N PRO A 232 -16.73 1.38 -29.96
CA PRO A 232 -17.44 1.75 -28.74
C PRO A 232 -16.71 2.90 -28.02
N LYS A 233 -17.45 3.95 -27.66
CA LYS A 233 -16.95 5.13 -26.97
C LYS A 233 -17.06 4.95 -25.47
N VAL A 234 -15.93 4.99 -24.78
CA VAL A 234 -15.88 4.82 -23.33
C VAL A 234 -15.28 6.04 -22.66
N ALA A 235 -16.00 6.60 -21.68
CA ALA A 235 -15.43 7.60 -20.79
C ALA A 235 -14.81 6.90 -19.57
N VAL A 236 -13.55 7.21 -19.27
CA VAL A 236 -12.91 6.85 -18.00
C VAL A 236 -12.77 8.13 -17.18
N VAL A 237 -13.44 8.21 -16.04
CA VAL A 237 -13.47 9.41 -15.20
C VAL A 237 -12.54 9.23 -14.00
N GLY A 238 -11.43 9.96 -13.99
CA GLY A 238 -10.38 9.92 -12.99
C GLY A 238 -9.13 9.21 -13.50
N SER A 239 -7.97 9.87 -13.37
CA SER A 239 -6.66 9.37 -13.83
C SER A 239 -5.80 8.79 -12.70
N GLY A 240 -6.43 8.27 -11.64
CA GLY A 240 -5.77 7.46 -10.62
C GLY A 240 -5.37 6.07 -11.15
N PRO A 241 -4.75 5.21 -10.31
CA PRO A 241 -4.29 3.90 -10.75
C PRO A 241 -5.37 3.04 -11.41
N SER A 242 -6.61 3.05 -10.91
CA SER A 242 -7.71 2.30 -11.55
C SER A 242 -8.07 2.83 -12.93
N GLY A 243 -8.15 4.15 -13.09
CA GLY A 243 -8.51 4.76 -14.38
C GLY A 243 -7.40 4.63 -15.43
N LEU A 244 -6.14 4.80 -15.05
CA LEU A 244 -5.00 4.61 -15.97
C LEU A 244 -4.93 3.18 -16.51
N PHE A 245 -5.04 2.18 -15.63
CA PHE A 245 -4.99 0.79 -16.03
C PHE A 245 -6.25 0.34 -16.79
N ALA A 246 -7.44 0.83 -16.43
CA ALA A 246 -8.65 0.58 -17.21
C ALA A 246 -8.55 1.19 -18.62
N SER A 247 -8.05 2.42 -18.73
CA SER A 247 -7.84 3.10 -20.02
C SER A 247 -6.90 2.29 -20.91
N LEU A 248 -5.77 1.83 -20.34
CA LEU A 248 -4.79 1.01 -21.06
C LEU A 248 -5.42 -0.26 -21.64
N VAL A 249 -6.13 -1.04 -20.81
CA VAL A 249 -6.79 -2.28 -21.26
C VAL A 249 -7.80 -2.00 -22.36
N LEU A 250 -8.68 -1.01 -22.16
CA LEU A 250 -9.76 -0.69 -23.10
C LEU A 250 -9.22 -0.18 -24.45
N SER A 251 -8.21 0.69 -24.43
CA SER A 251 -7.63 1.23 -25.66
C SER A 251 -6.87 0.17 -26.47
N GLU A 252 -6.14 -0.72 -25.79
CA GLU A 252 -5.43 -1.83 -26.45
C GLU A 252 -6.40 -2.83 -27.09
N LEU A 253 -7.54 -3.07 -26.46
CA LEU A 253 -8.61 -3.94 -26.97
C LEU A 253 -9.54 -3.23 -27.98
N GLY A 254 -9.26 -1.98 -28.35
CA GLY A 254 -9.89 -1.30 -29.48
C GLY A 254 -11.07 -0.38 -29.17
N ALA A 255 -11.34 -0.05 -27.89
CA ALA A 255 -12.31 0.98 -27.53
C ALA A 255 -11.80 2.40 -27.86
N ASP A 256 -12.71 3.31 -28.19
CA ASP A 256 -12.45 4.76 -28.30
C ASP A 256 -12.55 5.39 -26.91
N VAL A 257 -11.41 5.56 -26.23
CA VAL A 257 -11.36 5.97 -24.82
C VAL A 257 -11.11 7.47 -24.68
N THR A 258 -11.98 8.15 -23.93
CA THR A 258 -11.70 9.49 -23.38
C THR A 258 -11.41 9.40 -21.88
N LEU A 259 -10.22 9.79 -21.46
CA LEU A 259 -9.84 9.85 -20.04
C LEU A 259 -10.05 11.28 -19.51
N ILE A 260 -10.97 11.44 -18.57
CA ILE A 260 -11.41 12.73 -18.03
C ILE A 260 -10.85 12.90 -16.63
N GLU A 261 -10.08 13.97 -16.41
CA GLU A 261 -9.45 14.27 -15.13
C GLU A 261 -9.77 15.71 -14.71
N ARG A 262 -10.37 15.86 -13.52
CA ARG A 262 -10.75 17.17 -12.97
C ARG A 262 -9.52 18.04 -12.68
N GLY A 263 -8.45 17.40 -12.21
CA GLY A 263 -7.19 18.07 -11.95
C GLY A 263 -6.27 18.16 -13.15
N GLN A 264 -5.04 18.59 -12.87
CA GLN A 264 -4.07 18.92 -13.90
C GLN A 264 -3.10 17.76 -14.16
N ALA A 265 -2.44 17.83 -15.31
CA ALA A 265 -1.23 17.08 -15.60
C ALA A 265 -0.21 17.23 -14.46
N VAL A 266 0.60 16.21 -14.20
CA VAL A 266 1.46 16.09 -13.01
C VAL A 266 2.43 17.25 -12.86
N GLU A 267 2.90 17.83 -13.95
CA GLU A 267 3.77 19.00 -13.95
C GLU A 267 3.06 20.24 -13.40
N GLN A 268 1.91 20.58 -14.00
CA GLN A 268 1.10 21.72 -13.55
C GLN A 268 0.52 21.50 -12.15
N ARG A 269 0.11 20.27 -11.83
CA ARG A 269 -0.34 19.88 -10.50
C ARG A 269 0.76 20.07 -9.46
N GLY A 270 2.01 19.77 -9.81
CA GLY A 270 3.18 20.04 -8.96
C GLY A 270 3.38 21.54 -8.70
N HIS A 271 3.18 22.39 -9.71
CA HIS A 271 3.19 23.84 -9.54
C HIS A 271 2.07 24.31 -8.58
N ASP A 272 0.85 23.78 -8.73
CA ASP A 272 -0.29 24.15 -7.87
C ASP A 272 -0.05 23.72 -6.41
N ILE A 273 0.48 22.52 -6.19
CA ILE A 273 0.89 22.04 -4.87
C ILE A 273 2.04 22.89 -4.29
N GLY A 274 3.00 23.30 -5.12
CA GLY A 274 4.06 24.21 -4.71
C GLY A 274 3.51 25.58 -4.27
N ALA A 275 2.56 26.13 -5.03
CA ALA A 275 1.87 27.38 -4.69
C ALA A 275 1.07 27.27 -3.38
N LEU A 276 0.41 26.13 -3.15
CA LEU A 276 -0.22 25.84 -1.86
C LEU A 276 0.81 25.87 -0.73
N VAL A 277 1.91 25.12 -0.86
CA VAL A 277 2.92 24.98 0.21
C VAL A 277 3.61 26.31 0.54
N VAL A 278 3.85 27.16 -0.46
CA VAL A 278 4.61 28.42 -0.30
C VAL A 278 3.71 29.62 0.00
N ARG A 279 2.55 29.70 -0.66
CA ARG A 279 1.67 30.89 -0.64
C ARG A 279 0.30 30.62 0.00
N ARG A 280 0.07 29.41 0.53
CA ARG A 280 -1.24 28.97 1.08
C ARG A 280 -2.38 29.03 0.05
N ALA A 281 -2.06 29.01 -1.24
CA ALA A 281 -3.02 29.09 -2.33
C ALA A 281 -3.48 27.68 -2.74
N LEU A 282 -4.58 27.21 -2.15
CA LEU A 282 -5.21 25.93 -2.53
C LEU A 282 -5.93 26.09 -3.87
N GLN A 283 -5.60 25.22 -4.83
CA GLN A 283 -6.43 24.98 -6.02
C GLN A 283 -7.38 23.81 -5.73
N PRO A 284 -8.70 24.04 -5.57
CA PRO A 284 -9.66 23.00 -5.16
C PRO A 284 -9.73 21.81 -6.13
N GLU A 285 -9.43 22.06 -7.40
CA GLU A 285 -9.49 21.07 -8.48
C GLU A 285 -8.11 20.45 -8.81
N SER A 286 -7.00 20.98 -8.28
CA SER A 286 -5.64 20.46 -8.51
C SER A 286 -4.80 20.52 -7.24
N ASN A 287 -4.72 19.39 -6.54
CA ASN A 287 -4.16 19.30 -5.19
C ASN A 287 -3.65 17.87 -4.91
N PHE A 288 -3.34 17.54 -3.66
CA PHE A 288 -2.86 16.20 -3.29
C PHE A 288 -3.85 15.07 -3.60
N CYS A 289 -5.15 15.36 -3.75
CA CYS A 289 -6.17 14.38 -4.10
C CYS A 289 -6.47 14.31 -5.60
N PHE A 290 -6.52 15.46 -6.30
CA PHE A 290 -7.01 15.57 -7.67
C PHE A 290 -5.95 15.93 -8.71
N GLY A 291 -6.04 15.31 -9.88
CA GLY A 291 -5.13 15.42 -11.03
C GLY A 291 -4.35 14.12 -11.30
N GLU A 292 -3.40 14.20 -12.23
CA GLU A 292 -2.73 13.02 -12.81
C GLU A 292 -2.13 12.06 -11.76
N GLY A 293 -2.53 10.79 -11.82
CA GLY A 293 -2.14 9.74 -10.87
C GLY A 293 -2.96 9.72 -9.57
N GLY A 294 -3.92 10.64 -9.41
CA GLY A 294 -4.83 10.72 -8.27
C GLY A 294 -4.10 10.92 -6.94
N ALA A 295 -4.64 10.37 -5.85
CA ALA A 295 -4.05 10.46 -4.51
C ALA A 295 -2.71 9.71 -4.35
N GLY A 296 -2.34 8.86 -5.32
CA GLY A 296 -1.11 8.08 -5.26
C GLY A 296 0.17 8.89 -5.52
N THR A 297 0.08 10.01 -6.26
CA THR A 297 1.24 10.71 -6.82
C THR A 297 2.16 11.34 -5.78
N TRP A 298 1.63 12.17 -4.88
CA TRP A 298 2.39 12.77 -3.77
C TRP A 298 2.31 11.90 -2.52
N SER A 299 2.83 10.68 -2.63
CA SER A 299 2.89 9.71 -1.52
C SER A 299 4.29 9.07 -1.42
N ASP A 300 4.51 8.24 -0.41
CA ASP A 300 5.69 7.34 -0.35
C ASP A 300 5.63 6.26 -1.46
N GLY A 301 4.48 6.09 -2.13
CA GLY A 301 4.34 5.16 -3.25
C GLY A 301 4.49 3.71 -2.84
N LYS A 302 3.99 3.32 -1.66
CA LYS A 302 4.07 1.95 -1.14
C LYS A 302 3.24 1.02 -2.02
N LEU A 303 3.84 -0.07 -2.48
CA LEU A 303 3.20 -1.04 -3.36
C LEU A 303 2.80 -2.33 -2.61
N VAL A 304 2.47 -2.19 -1.34
CA VAL A 304 1.97 -3.30 -0.49
C VAL A 304 0.47 -3.53 -0.74
N THR A 305 0.03 -4.78 -0.73
CA THR A 305 -1.36 -5.15 -1.03
C THR A 305 -1.78 -6.42 -0.28
N ARG A 306 -3.09 -6.59 -0.08
CA ARG A 306 -3.70 -7.79 0.52
C ARG A 306 -4.05 -8.89 -0.49
N ILE A 307 -4.07 -8.57 -1.80
CA ILE A 307 -4.34 -9.55 -2.87
C ILE A 307 -3.30 -10.68 -2.85
N GLY A 308 -2.09 -10.37 -2.36
CA GLY A 308 -0.95 -11.28 -2.32
C GLY A 308 0.13 -10.79 -3.28
N ARG A 309 1.29 -10.43 -2.75
CA ARG A 309 2.37 -9.78 -3.52
C ARG A 309 2.85 -10.60 -4.73
N ASN A 310 2.78 -11.92 -4.64
CA ASN A 310 3.24 -12.83 -5.69
C ASN A 310 2.09 -13.34 -6.58
N SER A 311 0.88 -12.74 -6.49
CA SER A 311 -0.17 -13.06 -7.46
C SER A 311 0.21 -12.52 -8.83
N ASP A 312 -0.27 -13.18 -9.89
CA ASP A 312 0.02 -12.77 -11.27
C ASP A 312 -0.51 -11.35 -11.51
N SER A 313 -1.74 -11.06 -11.11
CA SER A 313 -2.32 -9.70 -11.19
C SER A 313 -1.45 -8.61 -10.58
N VAL A 314 -0.85 -8.86 -9.40
CA VAL A 314 0.03 -7.88 -8.74
C VAL A 314 1.35 -7.76 -9.49
N LEU A 315 1.97 -8.88 -9.88
CA LEU A 315 3.23 -8.85 -10.63
C LEU A 315 3.07 -8.19 -12.00
N THR A 316 1.94 -8.37 -12.69
CA THR A 316 1.62 -7.67 -13.94
C THR A 316 1.57 -6.16 -13.73
N VAL A 317 0.89 -5.67 -12.69
CA VAL A 317 0.91 -4.23 -12.35
C VAL A 317 2.34 -3.75 -12.07
N MET A 318 3.10 -4.48 -11.25
CA MET A 318 4.47 -4.08 -10.90
C MET A 318 5.39 -4.03 -12.13
N LYS A 319 5.31 -5.02 -13.03
CA LYS A 319 6.07 -5.06 -14.28
C LYS A 319 5.66 -3.94 -15.24
N THR A 320 4.36 -3.61 -15.29
CA THR A 320 3.87 -2.48 -16.07
C THR A 320 4.40 -1.15 -15.52
N LEU A 321 4.50 -0.99 -14.20
CA LEU A 321 5.16 0.19 -13.63
C LEU A 321 6.65 0.26 -14.00
N VAL A 322 7.36 -0.88 -14.00
CA VAL A 322 8.77 -0.95 -14.46
C VAL A 322 8.89 -0.59 -15.94
N HIS A 323 7.97 -1.08 -16.78
CA HIS A 323 7.89 -0.71 -18.19
C HIS A 323 7.82 0.81 -18.37
N PHE A 324 7.05 1.49 -17.52
CA PHE A 324 6.94 2.96 -17.52
C PHE A 324 8.05 3.69 -16.76
N GLY A 325 9.14 3.01 -16.37
CA GLY A 325 10.33 3.64 -15.78
C GLY A 325 10.44 3.53 -14.26
N ALA A 326 9.64 2.68 -13.63
CA ALA A 326 9.87 2.34 -12.23
C ALA A 326 11.15 1.50 -12.06
N PRO A 327 11.89 1.68 -10.95
CA PRO A 327 13.07 0.88 -10.63
C PRO A 327 12.76 -0.63 -10.65
N PRO A 328 13.48 -1.49 -11.40
CA PRO A 328 13.27 -2.95 -11.40
C PRO A 328 13.34 -3.60 -10.02
N GLU A 329 14.03 -2.96 -9.07
CA GLU A 329 14.19 -3.35 -7.68
C GLU A 329 12.85 -3.58 -6.96
N ILE A 330 11.79 -2.86 -7.38
CA ILE A 330 10.44 -3.04 -6.81
C ILE A 330 9.88 -4.46 -7.02
N LEU A 331 10.40 -5.23 -7.98
CA LEU A 331 10.00 -6.61 -8.23
C LEU A 331 10.59 -7.56 -7.18
N LEU A 332 11.75 -7.22 -6.61
CA LEU A 332 12.49 -8.04 -5.67
C LEU A 332 12.22 -7.64 -4.21
N ASP A 333 11.94 -6.37 -3.96
CA ASP A 333 11.83 -5.85 -2.60
C ASP A 333 10.73 -6.49 -1.76
N GLY A 334 10.98 -6.66 -0.47
CA GLY A 334 10.00 -7.23 0.44
C GLY A 334 8.81 -6.31 0.68
N LYS A 335 9.09 -5.00 0.70
CA LYS A 335 8.18 -3.89 0.97
C LYS A 335 8.48 -2.75 -0.03
N PRO A 336 8.20 -2.97 -1.32
CA PRO A 336 8.54 -2.01 -2.37
C PRO A 336 7.85 -0.66 -2.16
N HIS A 337 8.55 0.40 -2.55
CA HIS A 337 8.01 1.74 -2.62
C HIS A 337 8.69 2.51 -3.76
N LEU A 338 8.06 3.59 -4.22
CA LEU A 338 8.57 4.41 -5.33
C LEU A 338 9.02 5.80 -4.86
N GLY A 339 8.28 6.39 -3.93
CA GLY A 339 8.41 7.80 -3.57
C GLY A 339 7.87 8.76 -4.63
N THR A 340 7.54 9.97 -4.18
CA THR A 340 6.90 11.02 -5.00
C THR A 340 7.73 11.40 -6.23
N ASP A 341 9.04 11.52 -6.09
CA ASP A 341 9.98 11.92 -7.15
C ASP A 341 10.01 10.93 -8.33
N ARG A 342 9.92 9.62 -8.07
CA ARG A 342 9.89 8.59 -9.13
C ARG A 342 8.53 8.53 -9.81
N LEU A 343 7.44 8.70 -9.05
CA LEU A 343 6.07 8.61 -9.56
C LEU A 343 5.79 9.63 -10.68
N ILE A 344 6.35 10.83 -10.60
CA ILE A 344 6.15 11.88 -11.61
C ILE A 344 6.61 11.41 -13.00
N GLY A 345 7.82 10.82 -13.09
CA GLY A 345 8.36 10.31 -14.35
C GLY A 345 7.54 9.14 -14.89
N ILE A 346 7.15 8.22 -14.01
CA ILE A 346 6.34 7.04 -14.36
C ILE A 346 4.99 7.46 -14.96
N LEU A 347 4.31 8.41 -14.33
CA LEU A 347 3.00 8.91 -14.79
C LEU A 347 3.11 9.59 -16.16
N ARG A 348 4.14 10.41 -16.38
CA ARG A 348 4.39 11.03 -17.68
C ARG A 348 4.57 10.00 -18.80
N ASN A 349 5.35 8.95 -18.55
CA ASN A 349 5.59 7.88 -19.51
C ASN A 349 4.29 7.10 -19.79
N PHE A 350 3.51 6.80 -18.75
CA PHE A 350 2.20 6.15 -18.87
C PHE A 350 1.25 7.01 -19.74
N ARG A 351 1.12 8.30 -19.44
CA ARG A 351 0.30 9.26 -20.21
C ARG A 351 0.73 9.30 -21.68
N GLN A 352 2.03 9.39 -21.95
CA GLN A 352 2.56 9.41 -23.32
C GLN A 352 2.16 8.14 -24.09
N HIS A 353 2.25 6.99 -23.45
CA HIS A 353 1.82 5.73 -24.06
C HIS A 353 0.31 5.69 -24.35
N LEU A 354 -0.54 6.12 -23.41
CA LEU A 354 -1.99 6.23 -23.67
C LEU A 354 -2.30 7.18 -24.83
N VAL A 355 -1.60 8.31 -24.94
CA VAL A 355 -1.75 9.23 -26.08
C VAL A 355 -1.33 8.56 -27.39
N GLN A 356 -0.25 7.77 -27.39
CA GLN A 356 0.18 7.01 -28.57
C GLN A 356 -0.84 5.94 -29.00
N LEU A 357 -1.58 5.35 -28.06
CA LEU A 357 -2.71 4.46 -28.33
C LEU A 357 -3.96 5.19 -28.84
N GLY A 358 -3.97 6.52 -28.85
CA GLY A 358 -5.08 7.35 -29.31
C GLY A 358 -6.10 7.71 -28.23
N VAL A 359 -5.77 7.54 -26.95
CA VAL A 359 -6.64 7.96 -25.84
C VAL A 359 -6.71 9.50 -25.79
N ASP A 360 -7.92 10.05 -25.80
CA ASP A 360 -8.17 11.48 -25.61
C ASP A 360 -8.16 11.82 -24.11
N ILE A 361 -7.06 12.44 -23.64
CA ILE A 361 -6.88 12.78 -22.22
C ILE A 361 -7.27 14.25 -21.97
N LYS A 362 -8.33 14.46 -21.19
CA LYS A 362 -8.87 15.78 -20.84
C LYS A 362 -8.57 16.14 -19.39
N PHE A 363 -7.39 16.73 -19.14
CA PHE A 363 -7.10 17.39 -17.87
C PHE A 363 -7.95 18.66 -17.67
N GLY A 364 -8.07 19.10 -16.42
CA GLY A 364 -8.84 20.28 -16.05
C GLY A 364 -10.32 20.16 -16.42
N THR A 365 -10.86 18.95 -16.46
CA THR A 365 -12.21 18.65 -16.94
C THR A 365 -12.93 17.81 -15.90
N ARG A 366 -13.92 18.38 -15.22
CA ARG A 366 -14.65 17.73 -14.13
C ARG A 366 -15.94 17.12 -14.66
N LEU A 367 -16.27 15.92 -14.19
CA LEU A 367 -17.60 15.34 -14.33
C LEU A 367 -18.59 16.09 -13.44
N ASP A 368 -19.60 16.69 -14.04
CA ASP A 368 -20.67 17.38 -13.30
C ASP A 368 -21.92 16.50 -13.14
N ASP A 369 -22.24 15.68 -14.15
CA ASP A 369 -23.49 14.92 -14.19
C ASP A 369 -23.41 13.69 -15.10
N LEU A 370 -24.26 12.69 -14.86
CA LEU A 370 -24.48 11.56 -15.76
C LEU A 370 -25.67 11.86 -16.69
N ILE A 371 -25.63 11.35 -17.92
CA ILE A 371 -26.79 11.39 -18.82
C ILE A 371 -27.32 9.96 -18.91
N VAL A 372 -28.47 9.74 -18.27
CA VAL A 372 -29.10 8.42 -18.11
C VAL A 372 -30.49 8.43 -18.73
N GLU A 373 -30.76 7.47 -19.61
CA GLU A 373 -32.08 7.22 -20.19
C GLU A 373 -32.47 5.77 -19.93
N ASN A 374 -33.68 5.51 -19.43
CA ASN A 374 -34.15 4.16 -19.11
C ASN A 374 -33.17 3.33 -18.24
N LYS A 375 -32.53 3.98 -17.26
CA LYS A 375 -31.45 3.42 -16.40
C LYS A 375 -30.16 3.05 -17.12
N GLN A 376 -30.00 3.43 -18.38
CA GLN A 376 -28.79 3.21 -19.16
C GLN A 376 -28.03 4.52 -19.38
N ILE A 377 -26.72 4.47 -19.21
CA ILE A 377 -25.82 5.57 -19.55
C ILE A 377 -25.82 5.78 -21.06
N ILE A 378 -26.01 7.04 -21.48
CA ILE A 378 -25.82 7.48 -22.87
C ILE A 378 -24.75 8.56 -22.99
N GLY A 379 -24.22 9.04 -21.87
CA GLY A 379 -23.21 10.09 -21.83
C GLY A 379 -22.99 10.70 -20.46
N ILE A 380 -22.26 11.81 -20.45
CA ILE A 380 -21.91 12.59 -19.25
C ILE A 380 -21.93 14.09 -19.56
N LYS A 381 -22.06 14.92 -18.52
CA LYS A 381 -21.82 16.36 -18.60
C LYS A 381 -20.53 16.72 -17.89
N VAL A 382 -19.73 17.58 -18.52
CA VAL A 382 -18.43 18.00 -18.00
C VAL A 382 -18.23 19.51 -18.05
N SER A 383 -17.42 20.06 -17.15
CA SER A 383 -17.02 21.47 -17.17
C SER A 383 -15.50 21.64 -17.04
N LYS A 384 -14.99 22.76 -17.53
CA LYS A 384 -13.58 23.14 -17.37
C LYS A 384 -13.34 23.76 -16.01
N THR A 385 -12.37 23.22 -15.26
CA THR A 385 -12.10 23.62 -13.87
C THR A 385 -11.36 24.94 -13.71
N ARG A 386 -10.75 25.44 -14.78
CA ARG A 386 -10.05 26.74 -14.83
C ARG A 386 -10.72 27.77 -15.74
N ALA A 387 -11.93 27.51 -16.21
CA ALA A 387 -12.67 28.49 -17.00
C ALA A 387 -13.26 29.58 -16.08
N GLU A 388 -13.45 30.78 -16.62
CA GLU A 388 -14.12 31.87 -15.92
C GLU A 388 -15.54 31.45 -15.50
N SER A 389 -16.03 32.04 -14.39
CA SER A 389 -17.34 31.76 -13.84
C SER A 389 -18.42 31.96 -14.91
N GLY A 390 -19.06 30.85 -15.36
CA GLY A 390 -20.06 30.87 -16.43
C GLY A 390 -19.85 29.85 -17.56
N SER A 391 -18.78 29.05 -17.55
CA SER A 391 -18.63 27.94 -18.50
C SER A 391 -19.77 26.92 -18.36
N ASN A 392 -20.65 26.88 -19.35
CA ASN A 392 -21.70 25.87 -19.43
C ASN A 392 -21.10 24.46 -19.47
N SER A 393 -21.74 23.51 -18.78
CA SER A 393 -21.36 22.10 -18.87
C SER A 393 -21.61 21.60 -20.30
N GLN A 394 -20.64 20.87 -20.84
CA GLN A 394 -20.70 20.23 -22.15
C GLN A 394 -21.22 18.80 -22.00
N SER A 395 -22.26 18.45 -22.75
CA SER A 395 -22.74 17.06 -22.87
C SER A 395 -21.87 16.28 -23.88
N LEU A 396 -21.44 15.09 -23.48
CA LEU A 396 -20.63 14.17 -24.28
C LEU A 396 -21.27 12.78 -24.26
N SER A 397 -21.50 12.19 -25.42
CA SER A 397 -22.11 10.86 -25.54
C SER A 397 -21.08 9.73 -25.45
N TYR A 398 -21.41 8.69 -24.68
CA TYR A 398 -20.57 7.52 -24.45
C TYR A 398 -21.44 6.27 -24.28
N ASP A 399 -20.94 5.13 -24.73
CA ASP A 399 -21.61 3.83 -24.60
C ASP A 399 -21.43 3.24 -23.19
N ALA A 400 -20.35 3.61 -22.49
CA ALA A 400 -20.09 3.22 -21.10
C ALA A 400 -19.23 4.26 -20.38
N VAL A 401 -19.33 4.27 -19.04
CA VAL A 401 -18.57 5.15 -18.14
C VAL A 401 -17.88 4.32 -17.05
N VAL A 402 -16.55 4.33 -17.04
CA VAL A 402 -15.75 3.82 -15.92
C VAL A 402 -15.55 4.94 -14.90
N LEU A 403 -16.08 4.76 -13.69
CA LEU A 403 -16.02 5.77 -12.63
C LEU A 403 -14.88 5.45 -11.65
N ALA A 404 -13.73 6.10 -11.85
CA ALA A 404 -12.46 5.90 -11.14
C ALA A 404 -12.03 7.14 -10.32
N VAL A 405 -12.98 7.81 -9.68
CA VAL A 405 -12.85 9.17 -9.14
C VAL A 405 -12.07 9.31 -7.81
N GLY A 406 -11.69 8.19 -7.21
CA GLY A 406 -11.08 8.17 -5.86
C GLY A 406 -12.06 8.61 -4.77
N HIS A 407 -11.66 8.47 -3.51
CA HIS A 407 -12.60 8.63 -2.39
C HIS A 407 -12.81 10.06 -1.89
N SER A 408 -12.15 11.04 -2.52
CA SER A 408 -12.25 12.46 -2.16
C SER A 408 -13.23 13.26 -3.03
N ALA A 409 -13.75 12.66 -4.12
CA ALA A 409 -14.72 13.28 -5.02
C ALA A 409 -16.15 13.23 -4.43
N ARG A 410 -16.36 13.95 -3.32
CA ARG A 410 -17.63 13.94 -2.56
C ARG A 410 -18.81 14.51 -3.35
N ASP A 411 -18.54 15.44 -4.25
CA ASP A 411 -19.48 15.99 -5.23
C ASP A 411 -20.03 14.90 -6.15
N VAL A 412 -19.18 13.98 -6.63
CA VAL A 412 -19.61 12.84 -7.43
C VAL A 412 -20.54 11.92 -6.65
N TYR A 413 -20.28 11.68 -5.35
CA TYR A 413 -21.19 10.87 -4.53
C TYR A 413 -22.58 11.50 -4.39
N GLN A 414 -22.64 12.82 -4.26
CA GLN A 414 -23.91 13.55 -4.22
C GLN A 414 -24.66 13.41 -5.54
N MET A 415 -23.95 13.54 -6.67
CA MET A 415 -24.52 13.35 -8.01
C MET A 415 -25.04 11.91 -8.20
N LEU A 416 -24.27 10.89 -7.80
CA LEU A 416 -24.71 9.49 -7.89
C LEU A 416 -25.99 9.23 -7.08
N LEU A 417 -26.13 9.87 -5.91
CA LEU A 417 -27.34 9.76 -5.10
C LEU A 417 -28.57 10.35 -5.83
N GLN A 418 -28.39 11.46 -6.56
CA GLN A 418 -29.46 12.08 -7.36
C GLN A 418 -29.92 11.18 -8.52
N HIS A 419 -29.01 10.36 -9.06
CA HIS A 419 -29.30 9.35 -10.08
C HIS A 419 -29.80 8.01 -9.50
N ASN A 420 -30.07 7.93 -8.19
CA ASN A 420 -30.48 6.70 -7.51
C ASN A 420 -29.52 5.53 -7.73
N VAL A 421 -28.22 5.80 -7.83
CA VAL A 421 -27.20 4.75 -7.88
C VAL A 421 -27.11 4.08 -6.51
N ASP A 422 -27.16 2.75 -6.51
CA ASP A 422 -27.08 1.94 -5.30
C ASP A 422 -25.75 2.16 -4.56
N MET A 423 -25.85 2.77 -3.39
CA MET A 423 -24.71 3.05 -2.51
C MET A 423 -25.05 2.64 -1.09
N VAL A 424 -24.06 2.08 -0.41
CA VAL A 424 -24.16 1.74 1.01
C VAL A 424 -23.03 2.40 1.80
N PRO A 425 -23.29 2.82 3.05
CA PRO A 425 -22.23 3.24 3.95
C PRO A 425 -21.20 2.12 4.12
N LYS A 426 -19.93 2.49 4.26
CA LYS A 426 -18.82 1.55 4.45
C LYS A 426 -17.96 1.99 5.61
N ASP A 427 -17.65 1.05 6.50
CA ASP A 427 -16.69 1.27 7.58
C ASP A 427 -15.33 1.73 7.03
N PHE A 428 -14.72 2.67 7.74
CA PHE A 428 -13.39 3.21 7.44
C PHE A 428 -12.66 3.51 8.75
N ALA A 429 -11.48 4.12 8.68
CA ALA A 429 -10.73 4.49 9.88
C ALA A 429 -10.43 5.99 9.91
N VAL A 430 -10.44 6.56 11.11
CA VAL A 430 -10.10 7.97 11.35
C VAL A 430 -9.17 8.09 12.53
N GLY A 431 -8.38 9.16 12.57
CA GLY A 431 -7.59 9.45 13.74
C GLY A 431 -6.70 10.66 13.54
N LEU A 432 -5.50 10.58 14.10
CA LEU A 432 -4.52 11.67 14.14
C LEU A 432 -3.22 11.21 13.53
N ARG A 433 -2.42 12.14 13.00
CA ARG A 433 -1.10 11.78 12.46
C ARG A 433 0.00 12.03 13.48
N ILE A 434 0.73 10.99 13.85
CA ILE A 434 1.86 11.08 14.78
C ILE A 434 3.17 11.24 14.01
N GLU A 435 4.07 12.07 14.52
CA GLU A 435 5.39 12.32 13.96
C GLU A 435 6.47 12.19 15.03
N HIS A 436 7.61 11.61 14.64
CA HIS A 436 8.80 11.42 15.46
C HIS A 436 10.07 11.75 14.65
N PRO A 437 11.19 12.06 15.29
CA PRO A 437 12.49 11.99 14.63
C PRO A 437 12.73 10.58 14.05
N GLN A 438 13.07 10.46 12.78
CA GLN A 438 13.36 9.19 12.11
C GLN A 438 14.53 8.46 12.76
N GLU A 439 15.51 9.19 13.31
CA GLU A 439 16.63 8.60 14.04
C GLU A 439 16.17 7.84 15.29
N LEU A 440 15.16 8.35 16.00
CA LEU A 440 14.56 7.66 17.13
C LEU A 440 13.91 6.35 16.67
N ILE A 441 13.12 6.38 15.60
CA ILE A 441 12.51 5.16 15.04
C ILE A 441 13.57 4.17 14.56
N ASN A 442 14.66 4.64 13.95
CA ASN A 442 15.79 3.79 13.57
C ASN A 442 16.41 3.11 14.81
N LYS A 443 16.61 3.84 15.91
CA LYS A 443 17.13 3.27 17.17
C LYS A 443 16.16 2.27 17.79
N ILE A 444 14.86 2.56 17.81
CA ILE A 444 13.83 1.67 18.36
C ILE A 444 13.77 0.34 17.57
N GLN A 445 13.86 0.42 16.24
CA GLN A 445 13.75 -0.77 15.38
C GLN A 445 15.06 -1.55 15.30
N TYR A 446 16.20 -0.87 15.20
CA TYR A 446 17.47 -1.47 14.79
C TYR A 446 18.58 -1.38 15.84
N SER A 447 18.34 -0.71 16.98
CA SER A 447 19.34 -0.55 18.05
C SER A 447 20.67 0.00 17.50
N SER A 448 21.79 -0.72 17.67
CA SER A 448 23.11 -0.29 17.18
C SER A 448 23.20 -0.17 15.65
N LEU A 449 22.39 -0.92 14.89
CA LEU A 449 22.34 -0.82 13.43
C LEU A 449 21.65 0.45 12.93
N ALA A 450 21.10 1.30 13.81
CA ALA A 450 20.51 2.58 13.41
C ALA A 450 21.50 3.48 12.64
N ALA A 451 22.79 3.41 12.98
CA ALA A 451 23.85 4.15 12.29
C ALA A 451 24.03 3.70 10.82
N GLU A 452 23.72 2.45 10.50
CA GLU A 452 23.83 1.86 9.16
C GLU A 452 22.71 2.30 8.20
N VAL A 453 21.75 3.12 8.65
CA VAL A 453 20.69 3.66 7.79
C VAL A 453 21.18 4.83 6.93
N GLN A 454 22.06 5.68 7.48
CA GLN A 454 22.72 6.82 6.81
C GLN A 454 21.79 7.66 5.89
N LEU A 455 20.68 8.16 6.43
CA LEU A 455 19.68 8.94 5.67
C LEU A 455 19.26 8.26 4.36
N GLY A 456 19.02 6.94 4.44
CA GLY A 456 18.59 6.09 3.34
C GLY A 456 19.68 5.62 2.38
N ARG A 457 20.94 6.05 2.56
CA ARG A 457 22.09 5.62 1.74
C ARG A 457 22.78 4.37 2.26
N GLY A 458 22.55 4.02 3.52
CA GLY A 458 23.35 3.00 4.18
C GLY A 458 22.89 1.58 3.83
N LYS A 459 23.55 0.62 4.46
CA LYS A 459 23.38 -0.81 4.22
C LYS A 459 21.99 -1.33 4.61
N VAL A 460 21.37 -0.69 5.59
CA VAL A 460 20.09 -1.08 6.19
C VAL A 460 18.99 -0.13 5.71
N PRO A 461 17.76 -0.62 5.43
CA PRO A 461 16.65 0.24 5.02
C PRO A 461 16.30 1.28 6.09
N VAL A 462 15.65 2.37 5.69
CA VAL A 462 15.09 3.34 6.66
C VAL A 462 13.98 2.66 7.45
N ALA A 463 14.05 2.78 8.78
CA ALA A 463 13.23 1.97 9.66
C ALA A 463 11.75 2.27 9.52
N ASP A 464 10.97 1.19 9.37
CA ASP A 464 9.52 1.23 9.38
C ASP A 464 8.91 0.53 10.60
N TYR A 465 7.62 0.76 10.84
CA TYR A 465 6.86 0.13 11.91
C TYR A 465 5.42 -0.10 11.46
N LYS A 466 4.80 -1.10 12.07
CA LYS A 466 3.38 -1.38 11.99
C LYS A 466 2.92 -1.83 13.36
N VAL A 467 1.95 -1.12 13.93
CA VAL A 467 1.37 -1.41 15.24
C VAL A 467 -0.14 -1.56 15.12
N VAL A 468 -0.72 -2.48 15.89
CA VAL A 468 -2.15 -2.81 15.89
C VAL A 468 -2.56 -3.19 17.30
N LYS A 469 -3.62 -2.59 17.82
CA LYS A 469 -4.25 -2.92 19.10
C LYS A 469 -5.75 -3.05 18.90
N TYR A 470 -6.31 -4.11 19.45
CA TYR A 470 -7.75 -4.24 19.61
C TYR A 470 -8.12 -3.76 21.02
N VAL A 471 -8.95 -2.74 21.08
CA VAL A 471 -9.48 -2.14 22.30
C VAL A 471 -10.82 -2.81 22.57
N ASN A 472 -10.89 -3.61 23.64
CA ASN A 472 -12.14 -4.20 24.12
C ASN A 472 -12.75 -3.26 25.17
N GLU A 473 -14.07 -3.12 25.21
CA GLU A 473 -14.75 -2.27 26.21
C GLU A 473 -14.57 -2.76 27.65
N GLY A 474 -14.11 -4.00 27.87
CA GLY A 474 -13.80 -4.53 29.21
C GLY A 474 -12.52 -4.00 29.88
N ASP A 475 -11.77 -3.10 29.24
CA ASP A 475 -10.57 -2.47 29.84
C ASP A 475 -10.90 -1.22 30.70
N GLU A 476 -12.18 -0.77 30.78
CA GLU A 476 -12.69 0.17 31.80
C GLU A 476 -14.16 -0.16 32.15
N ILE A 477 -14.51 -0.24 33.45
CA ILE A 477 -15.89 -0.47 33.93
C ILE A 477 -16.74 0.77 33.61
N VAL A 478 -17.50 0.76 32.52
CA VAL A 478 -18.59 1.73 32.29
C VAL A 478 -19.81 1.01 31.74
N ASN A 479 -20.90 1.07 32.50
CA ASN A 479 -22.22 0.58 32.10
C ASN A 479 -22.75 1.41 30.91
N SER A 480 -22.71 0.87 29.70
CA SER A 480 -23.59 1.32 28.62
C SER A 480 -23.99 0.15 27.74
N CYS A 481 -25.30 -0.02 27.56
CA CYS A 481 -25.94 -1.10 26.79
C CYS A 481 -25.78 -0.92 25.27
N LEU A 482 -24.56 -1.02 24.76
CA LEU A 482 -24.29 -1.12 23.33
C LEU A 482 -23.37 -2.33 23.09
N GLU A 483 -23.72 -3.16 22.12
CA GLU A 483 -23.12 -4.48 21.89
C GLU A 483 -21.58 -4.50 21.86
N ASP A 484 -21.02 -5.46 22.60
CA ASP A 484 -19.66 -6.01 22.61
C ASP A 484 -18.87 -5.82 21.28
N ARG A 485 -18.20 -4.68 21.09
CA ARG A 485 -17.34 -4.49 19.90
C ARG A 485 -15.96 -3.96 20.23
N SER A 486 -15.03 -4.90 20.19
CA SER A 486 -13.60 -4.66 20.02
C SER A 486 -13.31 -3.72 18.84
N ARG A 487 -12.78 -2.52 19.10
CA ARG A 487 -12.33 -1.58 18.05
C ARG A 487 -10.86 -1.83 17.73
N SER A 488 -10.51 -1.84 16.44
CA SER A 488 -9.10 -1.88 16.04
C SER A 488 -8.54 -0.46 15.92
N CYS A 489 -7.44 -0.21 16.60
CA CYS A 489 -6.60 0.96 16.43
C CYS A 489 -5.25 0.52 15.86
N TYR A 490 -4.75 1.19 14.83
CA TYR A 490 -3.53 0.77 14.15
C TYR A 490 -2.81 1.92 13.46
N SER A 491 -1.52 1.72 13.19
CA SER A 491 -0.77 2.62 12.32
C SER A 491 -1.15 2.40 10.85
N PHE A 492 -1.50 3.47 10.16
CA PHE A 492 -1.82 3.52 8.75
C PHE A 492 -0.90 4.50 8.01
N CYS A 493 -0.61 4.19 6.75
CA CYS A 493 0.24 5.01 5.88
C CYS A 493 1.55 5.50 6.53
N MET A 494 2.24 4.67 7.32
CA MET A 494 3.50 5.08 7.96
C MET A 494 4.59 5.36 6.92
N CYS A 495 5.07 6.60 6.85
CA CYS A 495 6.05 7.12 5.91
C CYS A 495 7.42 7.32 6.60
N PRO A 496 8.38 6.40 6.41
CA PRO A 496 9.73 6.59 6.92
C PRO A 496 10.43 7.73 6.17
N GLY A 497 11.20 8.54 6.89
CA GLY A 497 11.97 9.65 6.35
C GLY A 497 11.13 10.52 5.42
N GLY A 498 9.91 10.83 5.86
CA GLY A 498 8.87 11.51 5.11
C GLY A 498 8.47 12.86 5.68
N GLN A 499 7.27 13.30 5.29
CA GLN A 499 6.65 14.53 5.76
C GLN A 499 5.12 14.40 5.81
N VAL A 500 4.49 15.13 6.72
CA VAL A 500 3.05 15.34 6.79
C VAL A 500 2.63 16.33 5.71
N VAL A 501 1.53 16.06 5.01
CA VAL A 501 1.03 16.90 3.91
C VAL A 501 -0.46 17.19 4.06
N LEU A 502 -0.89 18.32 3.49
CA LEU A 502 -2.30 18.71 3.44
C LEU A 502 -3.01 17.94 2.33
N THR A 503 -4.16 17.34 2.63
CA THR A 503 -5.02 16.65 1.66
C THR A 503 -6.42 17.26 1.57
N SER A 504 -6.58 18.49 2.09
CA SER A 504 -7.78 19.28 1.91
C SER A 504 -8.04 19.60 0.44
N THR A 505 -9.30 19.45 0.06
CA THR A 505 -9.85 19.81 -1.26
C THR A 505 -10.69 21.09 -1.22
N ASN A 506 -10.92 21.65 -0.02
CA ASN A 506 -11.69 22.86 0.25
C ASN A 506 -10.94 23.70 1.31
N SER A 507 -10.99 25.03 1.22
CA SER A 507 -10.40 25.95 2.20
C SER A 507 -11.03 25.91 3.59
N SER A 508 -12.30 25.50 3.71
CA SER A 508 -13.00 25.39 5.00
C SER A 508 -12.74 24.06 5.72
N GLU A 509 -12.01 23.14 5.11
CA GLU A 509 -11.78 21.78 5.60
C GLU A 509 -10.28 21.55 5.81
N LEU A 510 -9.92 20.82 6.86
CA LEU A 510 -8.54 20.43 7.16
C LEU A 510 -8.43 18.92 7.29
N CYS A 511 -7.78 18.28 6.32
CA CYS A 511 -7.35 16.88 6.38
C CYS A 511 -5.87 16.81 6.05
N ILE A 512 -5.16 15.88 6.71
CA ILE A 512 -3.76 15.59 6.43
C ILE A 512 -3.56 14.15 5.99
N ASN A 513 -2.40 13.91 5.37
CA ASN A 513 -1.83 12.59 5.13
C ASN A 513 -0.28 12.75 5.17
N GLY A 514 0.48 11.90 4.49
CA GLY A 514 1.92 12.03 4.43
C GLY A 514 2.54 11.26 3.29
N MET A 515 3.78 11.62 3.03
CA MET A 515 4.54 11.19 1.87
C MET A 515 6.00 11.01 2.23
N SER A 516 6.73 10.28 1.40
CA SER A 516 8.19 10.27 1.40
C SER A 516 8.70 10.34 -0.03
N PHE A 517 9.91 10.86 -0.18
CA PHE A 517 10.68 10.68 -1.42
C PHE A 517 11.27 9.27 -1.46
N SER A 518 11.69 8.83 -2.65
CA SER A 518 12.22 7.49 -2.94
C SER A 518 13.37 7.10 -2.00
N ARG A 519 14.14 8.08 -1.54
CA ARG A 519 15.26 7.86 -0.64
C ARG A 519 14.91 7.84 0.85
N ARG A 520 13.72 8.31 1.24
CA ARG A 520 13.27 8.40 2.65
C ARG A 520 14.31 9.06 3.56
N SER A 521 14.80 10.22 3.16
CA SER A 521 15.93 10.92 3.81
C SER A 521 15.52 12.11 4.69
N SER A 522 14.22 12.39 4.84
CA SER A 522 13.75 13.42 5.77
C SER A 522 14.13 13.06 7.22
N ARG A 523 14.24 14.08 8.07
CA ARG A 523 14.45 13.94 9.52
C ARG A 523 13.30 13.20 10.21
N TRP A 524 12.12 13.12 9.59
CA TRP A 524 10.88 12.76 10.26
C TRP A 524 10.34 11.40 9.82
N ALA A 525 9.83 10.63 10.77
CA ALA A 525 8.96 9.47 10.56
C ALA A 525 7.55 9.88 10.94
N ASN A 526 6.54 9.53 10.15
CA ASN A 526 5.15 9.82 10.52
C ASN A 526 4.19 8.69 10.12
N ALA A 527 3.11 8.53 10.86
CA ALA A 527 2.01 7.61 10.56
C ALA A 527 0.68 8.22 10.98
N ALA A 528 -0.40 7.81 10.32
CA ALA A 528 -1.72 7.96 10.91
C ALA A 528 -1.90 6.90 12.00
N ILE A 529 -2.35 7.29 13.20
CA ILE A 529 -2.86 6.36 14.21
C ILE A 529 -4.38 6.47 14.16
N VAL A 530 -5.03 5.40 13.71
CA VAL A 530 -6.43 5.45 13.31
C VAL A 530 -7.23 4.36 13.99
N VAL A 531 -8.50 4.68 14.28
CA VAL A 531 -9.50 3.78 14.86
C VAL A 531 -10.56 3.50 13.81
N THR A 532 -10.98 2.25 13.71
CA THR A 532 -12.10 1.88 12.84
C THR A 532 -13.40 2.50 13.34
N VAL A 533 -14.13 3.16 12.44
CA VAL A 533 -15.45 3.76 12.65
C VAL A 533 -16.48 3.07 11.77
N SER A 534 -17.70 2.99 12.27
CA SER A 534 -18.81 2.23 11.68
C SER A 534 -20.11 3.01 11.71
N MET A 535 -21.20 2.40 11.22
CA MET A 535 -22.55 2.98 11.25
C MET A 535 -22.97 3.54 12.61
N ASN A 536 -22.54 2.94 13.72
CA ASN A 536 -22.86 3.44 15.07
C ASN A 536 -22.23 4.83 15.32
N ASP A 537 -21.01 5.06 14.82
CA ASP A 537 -20.33 6.36 14.93
C ASP A 537 -20.97 7.41 13.99
N PHE A 538 -21.67 6.96 12.95
CA PHE A 538 -22.34 7.81 11.97
C PHE A 538 -23.79 8.14 12.35
N ALA A 539 -24.32 7.59 13.45
CA ALA A 539 -25.70 7.80 13.88
C ALA A 539 -26.13 9.29 13.92
N PRO A 540 -25.30 10.23 14.41
CA PRO A 540 -25.62 11.67 14.37
C PRO A 540 -25.78 12.26 12.96
N PHE A 541 -25.29 11.56 11.93
CA PHE A 541 -25.29 11.96 10.53
C PHE A 541 -26.22 11.08 9.67
N SER A 542 -27.05 10.26 10.29
CA SER A 542 -27.95 9.31 9.61
C SER A 542 -28.93 9.97 8.62
N GLY A 543 -29.29 11.24 8.85
CA GLY A 543 -30.12 12.02 7.93
C GLY A 543 -29.53 12.21 6.52
N HIS A 544 -28.25 11.91 6.31
CA HIS A 544 -27.58 11.95 5.01
C HIS A 544 -27.62 10.60 4.26
N GLY A 545 -28.38 9.61 4.76
CA GLY A 545 -28.55 8.32 4.12
C GLY A 545 -27.21 7.60 3.87
N PRO A 546 -26.94 7.10 2.64
CA PRO A 546 -25.67 6.46 2.31
C PRO A 546 -24.43 7.35 2.52
N LEU A 547 -24.59 8.68 2.54
CA LEU A 547 -23.50 9.64 2.66
C LEU A 547 -23.17 10.03 4.12
N CYS A 548 -23.76 9.36 5.12
CA CYS A 548 -23.51 9.65 6.54
C CYS A 548 -22.02 9.62 6.92
N GLY A 549 -21.25 8.67 6.37
CA GLY A 549 -19.81 8.59 6.57
C GLY A 549 -19.03 9.74 5.89
N VAL A 550 -19.54 10.28 4.78
CA VAL A 550 -18.96 11.46 4.10
C VAL A 550 -19.16 12.70 4.97
N GLU A 551 -20.34 12.87 5.56
CA GLU A 551 -20.62 14.00 6.45
C GLU A 551 -19.89 13.88 7.78
N PHE A 552 -19.70 12.67 8.31
CA PHE A 552 -18.79 12.44 9.43
C PHE A 552 -17.39 12.99 9.13
N GLN A 553 -16.82 12.67 7.95
CA GLN A 553 -15.52 13.22 7.56
C GLN A 553 -15.54 14.75 7.47
N ARG A 554 -16.54 15.34 6.79
CA ARG A 554 -16.67 16.81 6.64
C ARG A 554 -16.75 17.51 7.99
N HIS A 555 -17.53 16.97 8.92
CA HIS A 555 -17.69 17.53 10.26
C HIS A 555 -16.35 17.67 10.98
N TYR A 556 -15.57 16.59 11.06
CA TYR A 556 -14.29 16.62 11.76
C TYR A 556 -13.19 17.35 10.99
N GLU A 557 -13.23 17.38 9.66
CA GLU A 557 -12.32 18.20 8.85
C GLU A 557 -12.58 19.71 9.05
N ARG A 558 -13.84 20.15 9.13
CA ARG A 558 -14.19 21.55 9.45
C ARG A 558 -13.81 21.91 10.88
N LYS A 559 -14.09 21.02 11.84
CA LYS A 559 -13.69 21.21 13.24
C LYS A 559 -12.17 21.31 13.38
N ALA A 560 -11.41 20.50 12.64
CA ALA A 560 -9.95 20.57 12.62
C ALA A 560 -9.44 21.90 12.01
N ALA A 561 -10.08 22.41 10.96
CA ALA A 561 -9.75 23.72 10.40
C ALA A 561 -9.97 24.85 11.41
N MET A 562 -11.07 24.80 12.18
CA MET A 562 -11.35 25.74 13.26
C MET A 562 -10.30 25.65 14.39
N PHE A 563 -9.96 24.44 14.82
CA PHE A 563 -8.94 24.21 15.85
C PHE A 563 -7.54 24.69 15.42
N GLY A 564 -7.27 24.65 14.11
CA GLY A 564 -6.05 25.18 13.51
C GLY A 564 -6.02 26.71 13.38
N GLY A 565 -7.18 27.37 13.47
CA GLY A 565 -7.31 28.83 13.27
C GLY A 565 -7.32 29.27 11.80
N GLY A 566 -7.67 28.37 10.86
CA GLY A 566 -7.74 28.66 9.43
C GLY A 566 -6.39 28.65 8.70
N ASN A 567 -6.38 29.11 7.45
CA ASN A 567 -5.18 29.20 6.59
C ASN A 567 -4.38 27.90 6.45
N PHE A 568 -5.04 26.75 6.58
CA PHE A 568 -4.43 25.41 6.57
C PHE A 568 -3.37 25.18 7.66
N VAL A 569 -3.41 25.94 8.76
CA VAL A 569 -2.59 25.62 9.93
C VAL A 569 -3.19 24.39 10.61
N VAL A 570 -2.36 23.40 10.94
CA VAL A 570 -2.82 22.13 11.51
C VAL A 570 -2.84 22.22 13.04
N PRO A 571 -3.96 21.89 13.72
CA PRO A 571 -3.96 21.75 15.17
C PRO A 571 -3.06 20.58 15.56
N ALA A 572 -2.26 20.77 16.61
CA ALA A 572 -1.27 19.82 17.05
C ALA A 572 -1.13 19.82 18.57
N GLN A 573 -0.75 18.67 19.12
CA GLN A 573 -0.56 18.46 20.56
C GLN A 573 0.58 17.46 20.77
N THR A 574 1.41 17.67 21.79
CA THR A 574 2.42 16.67 22.13
C THR A 574 1.72 15.36 22.56
N VAL A 575 2.36 14.22 22.33
CA VAL A 575 1.76 12.93 22.71
C VAL A 575 1.51 12.85 24.22
N THR A 576 2.42 13.36 25.04
CA THR A 576 2.27 13.38 26.51
C THR A 576 1.06 14.20 26.95
N ASP A 577 0.90 15.39 26.39
CA ASP A 577 -0.25 16.26 26.69
C ASP A 577 -1.58 15.66 26.20
N PHE A 578 -1.57 15.00 25.05
CA PHE A 578 -2.76 14.30 24.53
C PHE A 578 -3.18 13.15 25.43
N LEU A 579 -2.23 12.35 25.96
CA LEU A 579 -2.52 11.26 26.89
C LEU A 579 -3.05 11.78 28.24
N ASP A 580 -2.55 12.92 28.70
CA ASP A 580 -2.93 13.54 29.97
C ASP A 580 -4.21 14.38 29.92
N ASN A 581 -4.78 14.61 28.73
CA ASN A 581 -5.90 15.55 28.48
C ASN A 581 -5.58 16.99 28.93
N LYS A 582 -4.37 17.48 28.63
CA LYS A 582 -3.92 18.82 29.03
C LYS A 582 -3.32 19.55 27.85
N LEU A 583 -3.26 20.88 27.90
CA LEU A 583 -2.44 21.66 26.98
C LEU A 583 -1.42 22.44 27.79
N SER A 584 -0.20 21.93 27.82
CA SER A 584 0.90 22.58 28.53
C SER A 584 1.57 23.60 27.60
N VAL A 585 1.63 24.86 28.06
CA VAL A 585 2.25 26.08 27.49
C VAL A 585 3.64 25.80 26.85
N THR A 586 4.16 26.32 25.72
CA THR A 586 3.76 27.26 24.64
C THR A 586 4.40 26.88 23.29
N SER A 587 5.34 25.93 23.25
CA SER A 587 6.13 25.59 22.06
C SER A 587 5.99 24.12 21.71
N LEU A 588 5.41 23.85 20.54
CA LEU A 588 5.42 22.50 19.96
C LEU A 588 6.83 22.16 19.44
N PRO A 589 7.23 20.87 19.46
CA PRO A 589 8.39 20.40 18.71
C PRO A 589 8.31 20.82 17.23
N GLN A 590 9.46 20.83 16.57
CA GLN A 590 9.49 21.03 15.12
C GLN A 590 8.68 19.94 14.41
N SER A 591 8.06 20.32 13.30
CA SER A 591 7.24 19.44 12.47
C SER A 591 7.74 19.46 11.03
N SER A 592 7.52 18.36 10.30
CA SER A 592 7.71 18.35 8.84
C SER A 592 6.65 19.14 8.08
N TYR A 593 5.51 19.44 8.72
CA TYR A 593 4.38 20.09 8.09
C TYR A 593 4.67 21.57 7.80
N ARG A 594 4.72 21.92 6.50
CA ARG A 594 5.23 23.21 6.04
C ARG A 594 4.26 24.40 6.18
N LEU A 595 2.96 24.14 6.29
CA LEU A 595 1.96 25.21 6.42
C LEU A 595 1.79 25.68 7.88
N GLY A 596 2.54 25.10 8.81
CA GLY A 596 2.56 25.49 10.22
C GLY A 596 1.58 24.68 11.07
N VAL A 597 1.93 24.57 12.35
CA VAL A 597 1.16 23.87 13.37
C VAL A 597 0.75 24.83 14.47
N ARG A 598 -0.39 24.58 15.11
CA ARG A 598 -0.92 25.36 16.23
C ARG A 598 -1.15 24.46 17.44
N PRO A 599 -0.66 24.81 18.64
CA PRO A 599 -1.03 24.08 19.86
C PRO A 599 -2.54 24.11 20.09
N SER A 600 -3.18 22.94 20.15
CA SER A 600 -4.64 22.79 20.32
C SER A 600 -4.99 21.51 21.09
N ASN A 601 -6.14 21.49 21.77
CA ASN A 601 -6.64 20.32 22.50
C ASN A 601 -7.12 19.20 21.56
N LEU A 602 -6.21 18.40 20.98
CA LEU A 602 -6.59 17.33 20.06
C LEU A 602 -7.47 16.25 20.70
N HIS A 603 -7.42 16.09 22.02
CA HIS A 603 -8.29 15.20 22.79
C HIS A 603 -9.77 15.61 22.76
N GLU A 604 -10.08 16.87 22.41
CA GLU A 604 -11.44 17.37 22.21
C GLU A 604 -11.89 17.35 20.74
N LEU A 605 -10.98 17.02 19.81
CA LEU A 605 -11.24 17.14 18.36
C LEU A 605 -12.20 16.05 17.86
N LEU A 606 -11.92 14.79 18.21
CA LEU A 606 -12.72 13.61 17.85
C LEU A 606 -13.68 13.22 19.01
N PRO A 607 -14.70 12.38 18.77
CA PRO A 607 -15.54 11.82 19.82
C PRO A 607 -14.73 11.18 20.95
N THR A 608 -15.22 11.33 22.19
CA THR A 608 -14.54 10.84 23.40
C THR A 608 -14.13 9.37 23.31
N HIS A 609 -14.98 8.51 22.75
CA HIS A 609 -14.67 7.08 22.62
C HIS A 609 -13.56 6.80 21.59
N ILE A 610 -13.45 7.60 20.52
CA ILE A 610 -12.35 7.52 19.55
C ILE A 610 -11.07 8.06 20.18
N THR A 611 -11.13 9.21 20.86
CA THR A 611 -9.99 9.77 21.59
C THR A 611 -9.43 8.79 22.62
N LYS A 612 -10.28 8.20 23.47
CA LYS A 612 -9.87 7.18 24.45
C LYS A 612 -9.22 5.97 23.79
N ALA A 613 -9.78 5.48 22.68
CA ALA A 613 -9.20 4.36 21.94
C ALA A 613 -7.80 4.69 21.38
N LEU A 614 -7.59 5.92 20.89
CA LEU A 614 -6.28 6.41 20.44
C LEU A 614 -5.30 6.48 21.61
N GLN A 615 -5.69 7.08 22.74
CA GLN A 615 -4.85 7.21 23.95
C GLN A 615 -4.40 5.84 24.45
N ASN A 616 -5.35 4.92 24.67
CA ASN A 616 -5.08 3.56 25.13
C ASN A 616 -4.13 2.82 24.18
N SER A 617 -4.32 2.99 22.87
CA SER A 617 -3.50 2.31 21.87
C SER A 617 -2.10 2.87 21.80
N ILE A 618 -1.92 4.19 21.86
CA ILE A 618 -0.60 4.84 21.91
C ILE A 618 0.18 4.37 23.14
N ALA A 619 -0.46 4.28 24.31
CA ALA A 619 0.15 3.76 25.53
C ALA A 619 0.59 2.29 25.40
N VAL A 620 -0.15 1.47 24.65
CA VAL A 620 0.25 0.09 24.34
C VAL A 620 1.38 0.05 23.31
N PHE A 621 1.34 0.90 22.29
CA PHE A 621 2.37 0.95 21.26
C PHE A 621 3.73 1.31 21.82
N ASP A 622 3.81 2.14 22.86
CA ASP A 622 5.06 2.41 23.57
C ASP A 622 5.66 1.16 24.23
N LYS A 623 4.83 0.22 24.69
CA LYS A 623 5.33 -1.07 25.22
C LYS A 623 5.95 -1.94 24.11
N GLU A 624 5.43 -1.87 22.89
CA GLU A 624 5.97 -2.57 21.72
C GLU A 624 7.21 -1.86 21.14
N LEU A 625 7.19 -0.52 21.19
CA LEU A 625 8.17 0.41 20.67
C LEU A 625 8.67 1.34 21.79
N PRO A 626 9.47 0.88 22.77
CA PRO A 626 9.87 1.70 23.91
C PRO A 626 10.51 3.03 23.49
N GLY A 627 9.93 4.15 23.92
CA GLY A 627 10.31 5.51 23.53
C GLY A 627 9.44 6.11 22.43
N TYR A 628 8.38 5.43 22.01
CA TYR A 628 7.37 5.95 21.10
C TYR A 628 6.62 7.13 21.71
N ILE A 629 6.40 7.11 23.03
CA ILE A 629 6.00 8.29 23.80
C ILE A 629 7.29 9.01 24.24
N CYS A 630 7.50 10.21 23.70
CA CYS A 630 8.62 11.05 24.07
C CYS A 630 8.27 12.54 23.87
N LYS A 631 9.12 13.43 24.40
CA LYS A 631 8.95 14.89 24.30
C LYS A 631 8.93 15.42 22.85
N ASP A 632 9.54 14.68 21.93
CA ASP A 632 9.64 15.06 20.51
C ASP A 632 8.53 14.42 19.65
N ALA A 633 7.62 13.65 20.26
CA ALA A 633 6.51 13.02 19.57
C ALA A 633 5.32 13.98 19.47
N LEU A 634 4.89 14.27 18.25
CA LEU A 634 3.86 15.27 17.95
C LEU A 634 2.66 14.65 17.24
N LEU A 635 1.47 14.83 17.80
CA LEU A 635 0.21 14.53 17.13
C LEU A 635 -0.24 15.76 16.34
N HIS A 636 -0.68 15.51 15.12
CA HIS A 636 -1.25 16.47 14.20
C HIS A 636 -2.74 16.16 14.03
N GLY A 637 -3.48 17.12 13.47
CA GLY A 637 -4.92 17.06 13.22
C GLY A 637 -5.40 15.86 12.41
N VAL A 638 -6.65 15.93 11.95
CA VAL A 638 -7.35 14.71 11.55
C VAL A 638 -6.85 14.08 10.26
N GLU A 639 -6.80 12.74 10.28
CA GLU A 639 -6.69 11.89 9.11
C GLU A 639 -7.99 11.10 8.96
N THR A 640 -8.89 11.61 8.12
CA THR A 640 -10.27 11.13 7.96
C THR A 640 -10.50 10.32 6.70
N ARG A 641 -9.59 10.43 5.73
CA ARG A 641 -9.74 9.88 4.37
C ARG A 641 -8.84 8.67 4.14
N THR A 642 -8.94 7.65 5.01
CA THR A 642 -8.10 6.44 4.93
C THR A 642 -8.57 5.41 3.91
N SER A 643 -9.87 5.39 3.62
CA SER A 643 -10.52 4.62 2.56
C SER A 643 -11.90 5.22 2.29
N SER A 644 -12.61 4.73 1.27
CA SER A 644 -13.95 5.27 0.96
C SER A 644 -14.95 5.04 2.10
N PRO A 645 -15.72 6.10 2.47
CA PRO A 645 -16.80 6.02 3.46
C PRO A 645 -18.07 5.37 2.89
N ILE A 646 -18.08 5.08 1.59
CA ILE A 646 -19.20 4.44 0.88
C ILE A 646 -18.69 3.28 0.04
N ARG A 647 -19.63 2.40 -0.34
CA ARG A 647 -19.43 1.43 -1.41
C ARG A 647 -20.51 1.62 -2.46
N ILE A 648 -20.09 1.83 -3.70
CA ILE A 648 -20.97 1.83 -4.86
C ILE A 648 -21.15 0.38 -5.28
N LEU A 649 -22.39 -0.10 -5.28
CA LEU A 649 -22.67 -1.50 -5.58
C LEU A 649 -22.48 -1.79 -7.06
N ARG A 650 -21.88 -2.95 -7.35
CA ARG A 650 -21.65 -3.46 -8.69
C ARG A 650 -21.68 -4.98 -8.68
N ASN A 651 -21.94 -5.58 -9.82
CA ASN A 651 -21.78 -7.01 -10.03
C ASN A 651 -20.30 -7.41 -9.90
N THR A 652 -20.02 -8.54 -9.24
CA THR A 652 -18.65 -8.99 -8.97
C THR A 652 -17.90 -9.48 -10.21
N ASP A 653 -18.63 -9.95 -11.21
CA ASP A 653 -18.09 -10.59 -12.41
C ASP A 653 -18.06 -9.59 -13.57
N THR A 654 -19.15 -8.82 -13.78
CA THR A 654 -19.21 -7.83 -14.87
C THR A 654 -18.67 -6.46 -14.51
N TYR A 655 -18.46 -6.17 -13.21
CA TYR A 655 -18.03 -4.86 -12.69
C TYR A 655 -19.02 -3.70 -12.94
N GLU A 656 -20.17 -3.98 -13.55
CA GLU A 656 -21.22 -3.00 -13.84
C GLU A 656 -22.07 -2.70 -12.60
N SER A 657 -22.49 -1.46 -12.44
CA SER A 657 -23.40 -1.00 -11.38
C SER A 657 -24.68 -1.84 -11.34
N THR A 658 -25.19 -2.12 -10.15
CA THR A 658 -26.44 -2.88 -9.98
C THR A 658 -27.71 -2.10 -10.31
N SER A 659 -27.60 -0.78 -10.46
CA SER A 659 -28.75 0.14 -10.60
C SER A 659 -28.75 0.92 -11.91
N VAL A 660 -27.58 1.08 -12.54
CA VAL A 660 -27.40 1.88 -13.77
C VAL A 660 -26.53 1.12 -14.77
N ILE A 661 -27.13 0.76 -15.90
CA ILE A 661 -26.48 0.03 -16.99
C ILE A 661 -25.47 0.95 -17.69
N GLY A 662 -24.30 0.42 -18.03
CA GLY A 662 -23.20 1.15 -18.63
C GLY A 662 -22.32 1.93 -17.64
N LEU A 663 -22.60 1.90 -16.34
CA LEU A 663 -21.78 2.53 -15.30
C LEU A 663 -20.90 1.50 -14.59
N TYR A 664 -19.58 1.73 -14.54
CA TYR A 664 -18.60 0.80 -13.98
C TYR A 664 -17.81 1.45 -12.84
N PRO A 665 -18.29 1.35 -11.59
CA PRO A 665 -17.62 1.98 -10.45
C PRO A 665 -16.39 1.17 -10.01
N VAL A 666 -15.22 1.81 -9.96
CA VAL A 666 -13.93 1.13 -9.69
C VAL A 666 -13.04 1.87 -8.68
N GLY A 667 -12.06 1.13 -8.17
CA GLY A 667 -10.99 1.64 -7.34
C GLY A 667 -11.44 2.01 -5.93
N GLU A 668 -10.67 2.88 -5.29
CA GLU A 668 -10.86 3.21 -3.89
C GLU A 668 -12.15 4.00 -3.65
N GLY A 669 -12.50 4.93 -4.55
CA GLY A 669 -13.73 5.73 -4.45
C GLY A 669 -14.99 4.86 -4.42
N ALA A 670 -15.06 3.85 -5.28
CA ALA A 670 -16.15 2.89 -5.29
C ALA A 670 -16.17 1.94 -4.07
N GLY A 671 -15.10 1.91 -3.26
CA GLY A 671 -15.01 1.05 -2.07
C GLY A 671 -14.53 -0.38 -2.35
N HIS A 672 -13.86 -0.61 -3.48
CA HIS A 672 -13.37 -1.92 -3.95
C HIS A 672 -11.85 -2.09 -3.91
N ALA A 673 -11.10 -1.01 -3.66
CA ALA A 673 -9.64 -1.02 -3.47
C ALA A 673 -9.22 -0.21 -2.23
N GLY A 674 -7.94 -0.29 -1.84
CA GLY A 674 -7.40 0.44 -0.67
C GLY A 674 -5.91 0.78 -0.78
N GLY A 675 -5.44 1.04 -2.00
CA GLY A 675 -4.04 1.35 -2.29
C GLY A 675 -3.71 1.20 -3.78
N ILE A 676 -2.55 1.73 -4.18
CA ILE A 676 -2.11 1.85 -5.60
C ILE A 676 -2.27 0.53 -6.36
N ILE A 677 -1.69 -0.55 -5.84
CA ILE A 677 -1.71 -1.86 -6.50
C ILE A 677 -3.12 -2.43 -6.59
N SER A 678 -3.90 -2.41 -5.50
CA SER A 678 -5.27 -2.93 -5.54
C SER A 678 -6.17 -2.12 -6.47
N ALA A 679 -5.96 -0.80 -6.59
CA ALA A 679 -6.74 0.05 -7.49
C ALA A 679 -6.36 -0.21 -8.95
N ALA A 680 -5.07 -0.37 -9.25
CA ALA A 680 -4.61 -0.77 -10.59
C ALA A 680 -5.17 -2.14 -10.99
N VAL A 681 -5.10 -3.14 -10.10
CA VAL A 681 -5.71 -4.46 -10.34
C VAL A 681 -7.22 -4.31 -10.60
N ASP A 682 -7.94 -3.56 -9.77
CA ASP A 682 -9.38 -3.34 -9.98
C ASP A 682 -9.69 -2.71 -11.35
N GLY A 683 -8.86 -1.75 -11.79
CA GLY A 683 -8.95 -1.13 -13.11
C GLY A 683 -8.70 -2.11 -14.26
N ILE A 684 -7.71 -2.99 -14.14
CA ILE A 684 -7.43 -4.03 -15.15
C ILE A 684 -8.64 -4.93 -15.34
N TYR A 685 -9.16 -5.51 -14.25
CA TYR A 685 -10.27 -6.47 -14.35
C TYR A 685 -11.54 -5.81 -14.86
N CYS A 686 -11.84 -4.58 -14.42
CA CYS A 686 -12.95 -3.81 -14.98
C CYS A 686 -12.78 -3.53 -16.47
N GLY A 687 -11.56 -3.19 -16.93
CA GLY A 687 -11.28 -2.95 -18.34
C GLY A 687 -11.57 -4.18 -19.20
N PHE A 688 -11.14 -5.37 -18.75
CA PHE A 688 -11.44 -6.63 -19.44
C PHE A 688 -12.93 -6.98 -19.39
N ALA A 689 -13.60 -6.80 -18.25
CA ALA A 689 -15.02 -7.08 -18.11
C ALA A 689 -15.87 -6.18 -19.03
N LEU A 690 -15.56 -4.88 -19.09
CA LEU A 690 -16.21 -3.95 -20.01
C LEU A 690 -15.87 -4.27 -21.47
N ALA A 691 -14.62 -4.58 -21.81
CA ALA A 691 -14.25 -5.01 -23.16
C ALA A 691 -15.05 -6.25 -23.59
N LYS A 692 -15.27 -7.21 -22.70
CA LYS A 692 -16.12 -8.38 -22.94
C LYS A 692 -17.58 -7.98 -23.20
N ASN A 693 -18.14 -7.10 -22.38
CA ASN A 693 -19.51 -6.61 -22.58
C ASN A 693 -19.69 -5.84 -23.91
N LEU A 694 -18.63 -5.16 -24.36
CA LEU A 694 -18.60 -4.44 -25.64
C LEU A 694 -18.22 -5.34 -26.84
N ASN A 695 -18.09 -6.65 -26.65
CA ASN A 695 -17.66 -7.62 -27.68
C ASN A 695 -16.28 -7.31 -28.29
N LEU A 696 -15.39 -6.70 -27.51
CA LEU A 696 -14.00 -6.42 -27.86
C LEU A 696 -13.03 -7.52 -27.37
N PHE A 697 -13.52 -8.44 -26.51
CA PHE A 697 -12.71 -9.51 -25.93
C PHE A 697 -13.59 -10.72 -25.57
N GLU A 698 -13.19 -11.92 -25.98
CA GLU A 698 -13.96 -13.15 -25.75
C GLU A 698 -13.35 -14.09 -24.68
N GLY A 699 -12.18 -13.76 -24.13
CA GLY A 699 -11.48 -14.61 -23.16
C GLY A 699 -11.96 -14.45 -21.71
N GLU A 700 -11.42 -15.30 -20.83
CA GLU A 700 -11.57 -15.18 -19.37
C GLU A 700 -10.27 -14.65 -18.76
N ILE A 701 -10.30 -13.45 -18.19
CA ILE A 701 -9.09 -12.83 -17.62
C ILE A 701 -8.51 -13.65 -16.45
N GLU A 702 -9.35 -14.40 -15.75
CA GLU A 702 -8.96 -15.32 -14.68
C GLU A 702 -8.01 -16.42 -15.16
N SER A 703 -8.11 -16.82 -16.43
CA SER A 703 -7.20 -17.80 -17.02
C SER A 703 -5.78 -17.23 -17.20
N ILE A 704 -5.65 -15.92 -17.29
CA ILE A 704 -4.40 -15.19 -17.59
C ILE A 704 -3.77 -14.68 -16.28
N LEU A 705 -4.55 -13.95 -15.47
CA LEU A 705 -4.08 -13.24 -14.27
C LEU A 705 -4.54 -13.88 -12.95
N GLY A 706 -5.33 -14.96 -13.02
CA GLY A 706 -6.00 -15.55 -11.84
C GLY A 706 -7.20 -14.72 -11.38
N LYS A 707 -7.84 -15.11 -10.27
CA LYS A 707 -8.90 -14.29 -9.66
C LYS A 707 -8.31 -13.07 -8.94
N ALA A 708 -8.96 -11.90 -9.06
CA ALA A 708 -8.54 -10.66 -8.42
C ALA A 708 -8.47 -10.78 -6.87
N GLN A 709 -9.31 -11.63 -6.26
CA GLN A 709 -9.29 -11.94 -4.83
C GLN A 709 -9.52 -13.44 -4.60
N LYS A 710 -8.59 -14.12 -3.91
CA LYS A 710 -8.84 -15.46 -3.35
C LYS A 710 -9.57 -15.28 -2.01
N ASN A 711 -10.88 -15.55 -2.02
CA ASN A 711 -11.82 -15.54 -0.89
C ASN A 711 -12.13 -14.17 -0.26
N THR A 712 -13.40 -13.77 -0.41
CA THR A 712 -14.16 -12.84 0.45
C THR A 712 -14.36 -13.44 1.85
N GLY A 713 -13.26 -13.69 2.55
CA GLY A 713 -13.31 -13.81 4.00
C GLY A 713 -13.22 -12.41 4.58
N PHE A 714 -14.21 -11.99 5.38
CA PHE A 714 -14.01 -10.91 6.35
C PHE A 714 -12.83 -11.30 7.25
N VAL A 715 -11.62 -10.95 6.84
CA VAL A 715 -10.46 -11.04 7.72
C VAL A 715 -10.58 -9.80 8.60
N LYS A 716 -11.23 -9.99 9.75
CA LYS A 716 -11.12 -9.06 10.89
C LYS A 716 -9.64 -8.73 11.03
N TYR A 717 -9.37 -7.42 11.05
CA TYR A 717 -8.03 -6.86 11.16
C TYR A 717 -7.21 -7.60 12.17
#